data_AF-G8NT12-F1
#
_entry.id   AF-G8NT12-F1
#
_cell.length_a   1.000
_cell.length_b   1.000
_cell.length_c   1.000
_cell.angle_alpha   90.00
_cell.angle_beta   90.00
_cell.angle_gamma   90.00
#
_symmetry.space_group_name_H-M   'P 1'
#
loop_
_entity.id
_entity.type
_entity.pdbx_description
1 polymer ?
#
loop_
_entity_poly.entity_id
_entity_poly.type
_entity_poly.pdbx_seq_one_letter_code
_entity_poly.pdbx_strand_id
1 'polypeptide(L)'
;MQGGMGKSHKFAGKFLIVGLVLVEMLAMVGCGGSSSSSGSGTLTATPAFSPGGGTYTASQPVTISDATQGAVLYCTTDGTTPTASSPQCSQPTTVFKSEFLQAIAVAPGMSPSAVASAGYTINLNTAPTPSISPAGGTYTGPQQITILDSLSGANIYYTTDGSSPITTGGTQASSAKLYTVPLTISQNTTLSAVAIVTGYTPSAINSATYTIQPQLPAPVISSLSPTSASAGGAAFTLTVNGTNFVSGSTVQWSGTALATTYGSATKLTAAVPASLIASAGTANVTVAQASGVSAATTFTINNVAPTVTALSPSSGAAGTSVTITGTNFTGATAVTFGATPATSFIVISPTSITAVSPAGTGTVDVKVVTPNGTSATAAADQFTYSVNAPTVTGISPAAGPSAGGTSVTITGTNFTGATAVNFGATPATSLNVISDTSITAVSPAGTGTVDVTVVTPGGTSATSTVDQFIFGAITLNGSVVSGMSPITGATVQMYAAGTTGYGKGSSALATIPATILTDSKGTFTLQYACPAAGAPGDQMYLVATGGDSGNGANSSIVLMEGLGTCGTLPSFVKVNEVTTVASAYALSSFATVNTGGGIAVGAPALASDLSCNAASGWQSTGPETCNYTGLVNAFKAVSNLVDLGTGTALTNTPAYKLDLAGDPNILNNSTVPTTRINALADMLASCVESSGSTSCGSGLFTAAKPSGGTQPGDTLQAALDIAQNPGNDVPTLLGLVASMTTQPYSLTSPDPGSSPLAVTGPDVPTDLTLALTFTGAGLGVAPGVTFADGSNGGSLNGAMGIDAAGNIWVGAGIFSTNTFQTSALMIAGFNALGAPLSQTPATTLSSGTPTYGGYNPEPNAIQNRGPEITSLAIDQSGNLWVNDSYNNVIEINTSPSLSAQNPVFTGIAENLAIDGSGDAWFVQPSGHNVAEVRGDGSPGVTGGAITGYSPGYLVFDSGGGIWAAGGNPSGGADVLQLSTSDGSLTYDAFSSSSGRISTTLAVDGSSNIYGCDPTGLNLDVFNAGAVANSYPIKTQRACGSQLVLDGQGHLFSVLNNPSSLPGLGNFTANIDEFTTGGTLISPQTNGYTGTSSTETPTLITDPNFTSSPVPGISAAIDGSGNLWVLNADSFGSNVRGNSLVEYIGIGAPVITPASTALANGLLGVRP
;
A
#
# COMPACT_ATOMS: atom_id res chain seq x y z
N MET A 1 45.61 -50.79 40.38
CA MET A 1 47.03 -51.27 40.37
C MET A 1 47.90 -50.20 41.03
N GLN A 2 49.23 -50.37 41.02
CA GLN A 2 50.20 -49.43 41.61
C GLN A 2 50.20 -48.04 40.93
N GLY A 3 50.71 -47.03 41.66
CA GLY A 3 51.69 -46.08 41.11
C GLY A 3 51.20 -44.71 40.61
N GLY A 4 52.12 -43.74 40.59
CA GLY A 4 51.92 -42.35 40.11
C GLY A 4 51.39 -41.41 41.20
N MET A 5 52.22 -40.62 41.91
CA MET A 5 52.95 -39.40 41.50
C MET A 5 52.04 -38.18 41.19
N GLY A 6 52.40 -36.93 41.56
CA GLY A 6 53.69 -36.54 42.16
C GLY A 6 53.93 -35.07 42.57
N LYS A 7 52.91 -34.31 43.00
CA LYS A 7 53.01 -32.96 43.66
C LYS A 7 53.52 -31.76 42.85
N SER A 8 52.99 -30.58 43.18
CA SER A 8 53.64 -29.26 42.98
C SER A 8 53.17 -28.26 44.06
N HIS A 9 54.14 -27.65 44.75
CA HIS A 9 54.26 -26.26 45.29
C HIS A 9 53.05 -25.43 45.83
N LYS A 10 53.19 -24.46 46.76
CA LYS A 10 54.26 -23.98 47.68
C LYS A 10 53.68 -22.92 48.68
N PHE A 11 54.24 -22.84 49.91
CA PHE A 11 54.37 -21.63 50.79
C PHE A 11 53.08 -20.99 51.40
N ALA A 12 53.10 -20.24 52.53
CA ALA A 12 54.04 -20.15 53.67
C ALA A 12 53.48 -19.29 54.86
N GLY A 13 54.07 -19.42 56.07
CA GLY A 13 53.94 -18.51 57.24
C GLY A 13 53.38 -19.18 58.51
N LYS A 14 54.15 -19.56 59.55
CA LYS A 14 54.98 -18.81 60.56
C LYS A 14 54.19 -18.40 61.81
N PHE A 15 54.64 -18.59 63.07
CA PHE A 15 55.89 -19.17 63.67
C PHE A 15 55.51 -20.28 64.72
N LEU A 16 56.05 -20.56 65.94
CA LEU A 16 57.15 -20.04 66.81
C LEU A 16 57.49 -21.04 67.98
N ILE A 17 58.79 -21.26 68.33
CA ILE A 17 59.31 -21.80 69.65
C ILE A 17 58.88 -23.28 70.00
N VAL A 18 59.39 -24.11 70.94
CA VAL A 18 60.69 -24.54 71.61
C VAL A 18 60.39 -25.92 72.27
N GLY A 19 61.27 -26.88 72.61
CA GLY A 19 62.73 -27.07 72.48
C GLY A 19 63.35 -27.80 73.72
N LEU A 20 64.55 -28.42 73.57
CA LEU A 20 65.43 -29.04 74.61
C LEU A 20 64.99 -30.40 75.26
N VAL A 21 65.83 -31.25 75.91
CA VAL A 21 67.24 -31.70 75.66
C VAL A 21 67.67 -32.90 76.58
N LEU A 22 68.62 -33.77 76.16
CA LEU A 22 69.40 -34.82 76.93
C LEU A 22 68.60 -35.99 77.63
N VAL A 23 69.17 -36.97 78.39
CA VAL A 23 70.18 -38.07 78.16
C VAL A 23 70.31 -38.99 79.42
N GLU A 24 70.91 -40.20 79.31
CA GLU A 24 71.35 -41.17 80.39
C GLU A 24 70.26 -41.89 81.27
N MET A 25 70.37 -43.11 81.86
CA MET A 25 71.35 -44.24 82.00
C MET A 25 72.05 -44.45 83.39
N LEU A 26 72.53 -45.69 83.67
CA LEU A 26 73.35 -46.24 84.82
C LEU A 26 72.62 -46.66 86.12
N ALA A 27 73.05 -47.64 86.97
CA ALA A 27 74.19 -48.62 87.08
C ALA A 27 73.82 -49.78 88.08
N MET A 28 74.57 -50.82 88.56
CA MET A 28 75.89 -51.52 88.31
C MET A 28 75.98 -52.89 89.12
N VAL A 29 77.16 -53.57 89.16
CA VAL A 29 77.60 -54.72 90.06
C VAL A 29 77.04 -56.15 89.75
N GLY A 30 77.71 -57.32 89.97
CA GLY A 30 79.16 -57.62 90.17
C GLY A 30 79.58 -58.96 90.90
N CYS A 31 80.30 -59.86 90.20
CA CYS A 31 81.33 -60.88 90.62
C CYS A 31 81.09 -62.18 91.49
N GLY A 32 81.46 -63.39 90.95
CA GLY A 32 81.85 -64.67 91.65
C GLY A 32 81.06 -65.99 91.32
N GLY A 33 81.50 -67.26 91.48
CA GLY A 33 82.85 -67.88 91.64
C GLY A 33 82.97 -69.43 92.02
N SER A 34 83.34 -70.32 91.07
CA SER A 34 84.16 -71.60 91.11
C SER A 34 83.91 -72.93 91.92
N SER A 35 83.83 -74.08 91.18
CA SER A 35 84.51 -75.45 91.29
C SER A 35 84.24 -76.65 92.30
N SER A 36 83.66 -77.77 91.78
CA SER A 36 84.03 -79.25 91.77
C SER A 36 84.12 -80.29 92.95
N SER A 37 83.40 -81.46 92.82
CA SER A 37 83.72 -82.92 93.13
C SER A 37 83.79 -83.50 94.60
N SER A 38 83.71 -84.84 94.96
CA SER A 38 83.11 -86.13 94.45
C SER A 38 83.33 -87.39 95.39
N GLY A 39 82.56 -88.52 95.33
CA GLY A 39 82.78 -89.82 96.08
C GLY A 39 81.68 -90.93 95.92
N SER A 40 81.82 -92.20 96.40
CA SER A 40 80.90 -93.36 96.07
C SER A 40 80.61 -94.43 97.18
N GLY A 41 79.51 -95.23 97.06
CA GLY A 41 79.00 -96.25 98.03
C GLY A 41 77.98 -97.30 97.47
N THR A 42 77.39 -98.15 98.33
CA THR A 42 76.53 -99.33 97.97
C THR A 42 75.04 -99.00 97.68
N LEU A 43 74.46 -99.56 96.60
CA LEU A 43 73.24 -99.04 95.94
C LEU A 43 71.90 -99.73 96.27
N THR A 44 70.80 -98.96 96.21
CA THR A 44 69.38 -99.37 96.33
C THR A 44 68.85 -100.05 95.05
N ALA A 45 67.80 -100.88 95.11
CA ALA A 45 67.17 -101.46 93.91
C ALA A 45 66.46 -100.39 93.04
N THR A 46 66.19 -100.71 91.77
CA THR A 46 65.66 -99.75 90.78
C THR A 46 64.14 -99.87 90.64
N PRO A 47 63.37 -98.77 90.68
CA PRO A 47 61.92 -98.80 90.58
C PRO A 47 61.37 -99.43 89.29
N ALA A 48 60.13 -99.93 89.37
CA ALA A 48 59.36 -100.44 88.24
C ALA A 48 58.04 -99.67 88.07
N PHE A 49 57.57 -99.56 86.82
CA PHE A 49 56.32 -98.89 86.46
C PHE A 49 55.28 -99.90 85.96
N SER A 50 54.01 -99.75 86.38
CA SER A 50 52.90 -100.62 85.98
C SER A 50 51.63 -99.82 85.66
N PRO A 51 51.06 -99.93 84.45
CA PRO A 51 51.65 -100.61 83.29
C PRO A 51 52.92 -99.89 82.81
N GLY A 52 53.81 -100.62 82.13
CA GLY A 52 55.09 -100.07 81.65
C GLY A 52 54.94 -98.99 80.59
N GLY A 53 56.05 -98.31 80.29
CA GLY A 53 56.12 -97.32 79.20
C GLY A 53 55.68 -97.91 77.85
N GLY A 54 54.93 -97.13 77.08
CA GLY A 54 54.28 -97.60 75.86
C GLY A 54 53.32 -96.56 75.26
N THR A 55 52.62 -96.94 74.20
CA THR A 55 51.66 -96.08 73.50
C THR A 55 50.23 -96.41 73.90
N TYR A 56 49.48 -95.40 74.33
CA TYR A 56 48.09 -95.49 74.79
C TYR A 56 47.22 -94.47 74.04
N THR A 57 45.92 -94.72 73.88
CA THR A 57 44.99 -93.85 73.12
C THR A 57 44.08 -92.99 74.00
N ALA A 58 44.32 -93.00 75.31
CA ALA A 58 43.66 -92.19 76.33
C ALA A 58 44.65 -91.95 77.49
N SER A 59 44.34 -91.05 78.41
CA SER A 59 45.16 -90.78 79.60
C SER A 59 45.34 -92.04 80.46
N GLN A 60 46.58 -92.37 80.81
CA GLN A 60 46.95 -93.65 81.43
C GLN A 60 47.34 -93.48 82.91
N PRO A 61 46.62 -94.09 83.87
CA PRO A 61 47.11 -94.22 85.24
C PRO A 61 48.30 -95.18 85.33
N VAL A 62 49.33 -94.80 86.08
CA VAL A 62 50.60 -95.51 86.26
C VAL A 62 50.91 -95.62 87.75
N THR A 63 51.26 -96.82 88.19
CA THR A 63 51.76 -97.10 89.54
C THR A 63 53.26 -97.32 89.48
N ILE A 64 54.00 -96.81 90.46
CA ILE A 64 55.45 -96.99 90.62
C ILE A 64 55.70 -97.77 91.91
N SER A 65 56.56 -98.77 91.86
CA SER A 65 56.94 -99.60 93.02
C SER A 65 58.45 -99.89 93.03
N ASP A 66 59.00 -100.17 94.21
CA ASP A 66 60.36 -100.70 94.37
C ASP A 66 60.34 -101.96 95.24
N ALA A 67 61.35 -102.83 95.06
CA ALA A 67 61.49 -104.07 95.81
C ALA A 67 62.25 -103.90 97.15
N THR A 68 62.94 -102.77 97.37
CA THR A 68 63.69 -102.49 98.58
C THR A 68 62.74 -102.10 99.71
N GLN A 69 62.66 -102.93 100.75
CA GLN A 69 61.77 -102.68 101.88
C GLN A 69 62.13 -101.37 102.61
N GLY A 70 61.16 -100.47 102.71
CA GLY A 70 61.34 -99.16 103.37
C GLY A 70 61.97 -98.08 102.50
N ALA A 71 62.18 -98.30 101.20
CA ALA A 71 62.62 -97.26 100.28
C ALA A 71 61.51 -96.25 99.98
N VAL A 72 61.90 -94.98 99.79
CA VAL A 72 61.01 -93.89 99.36
C VAL A 72 61.24 -93.60 97.89
N LEU A 73 60.14 -93.44 97.14
CA LEU A 73 60.14 -93.16 95.70
C LEU A 73 60.07 -91.66 95.42
N TYR A 74 61.03 -91.16 94.64
CA TYR A 74 61.12 -89.78 94.17
C TYR A 74 61.15 -89.73 92.65
N CYS A 75 60.40 -88.83 92.03
CA CYS A 75 60.24 -88.81 90.57
C CYS A 75 60.01 -87.42 89.97
N THR A 76 60.14 -87.40 88.64
CA THR A 76 60.07 -86.24 87.76
C THR A 76 59.34 -86.62 86.46
N THR A 77 58.69 -85.67 85.81
CA THR A 77 57.94 -85.85 84.55
C THR A 77 58.38 -84.90 83.43
N ASP A 78 59.32 -84.00 83.74
CA ASP A 78 59.93 -83.02 82.83
C ASP A 78 61.20 -83.53 82.16
N GLY A 79 61.60 -84.78 82.42
CA GLY A 79 62.83 -85.39 81.93
C GLY A 79 64.09 -85.01 82.69
N THR A 80 64.00 -84.25 83.80
CA THR A 80 65.14 -84.01 84.69
C THR A 80 65.42 -85.23 85.56
N THR A 81 66.70 -85.56 85.79
CA THR A 81 67.09 -86.74 86.57
C THR A 81 66.63 -86.61 88.03
N PRO A 82 65.78 -87.52 88.55
CA PRO A 82 65.25 -87.40 89.91
C PRO A 82 66.31 -87.69 90.98
N THR A 83 66.17 -87.02 92.12
CA THR A 83 67.08 -87.13 93.28
C THR A 83 66.27 -87.25 94.58
N ALA A 84 66.93 -87.46 95.72
CA ALA A 84 66.28 -87.50 97.03
C ALA A 84 65.62 -86.16 97.45
N SER A 85 65.85 -85.09 96.69
CA SER A 85 65.23 -83.77 96.86
C SER A 85 64.13 -83.46 95.82
N SER A 86 63.88 -84.38 94.87
CA SER A 86 62.74 -84.28 93.94
C SER A 86 61.41 -84.54 94.69
N PRO A 87 60.24 -84.28 94.08
CA PRO A 87 58.96 -84.65 94.68
C PRO A 87 58.85 -86.15 94.95
N GLN A 88 58.22 -86.53 96.07
CA GLN A 88 57.80 -87.91 96.29
C GLN A 88 56.68 -88.28 95.32
N CYS A 89 56.68 -89.52 94.86
CA CYS A 89 55.77 -89.96 93.81
C CYS A 89 54.33 -90.16 94.30
N SER A 90 53.40 -89.39 93.73
CA SER A 90 51.96 -89.66 93.82
C SER A 90 51.64 -91.07 93.30
N GLN A 91 50.84 -91.84 94.05
CA GLN A 91 50.44 -93.20 93.65
C GLN A 91 48.91 -93.37 93.62
N PRO A 92 48.33 -93.77 92.48
CA PRO A 92 48.93 -93.79 91.14
C PRO A 92 49.15 -92.36 90.61
N THR A 93 50.12 -92.18 89.71
CA THR A 93 50.28 -90.95 88.91
C THR A 93 49.57 -91.14 87.57
N THR A 94 48.78 -90.17 87.11
CA THR A 94 48.08 -90.28 85.81
C THR A 94 48.78 -89.45 84.74
N VAL A 95 49.16 -90.10 83.65
CA VAL A 95 49.77 -89.50 82.47
C VAL A 95 48.67 -89.03 81.52
N PHE A 96 48.59 -87.72 81.28
CA PHE A 96 47.53 -87.12 80.44
C PHE A 96 47.96 -86.77 79.01
N LYS A 97 49.26 -86.81 78.73
CA LYS A 97 49.92 -86.44 77.47
C LYS A 97 51.18 -87.28 77.28
N SER A 98 51.79 -87.26 76.10
CA SER A 98 53.08 -87.94 75.89
C SER A 98 54.18 -87.31 76.76
N GLU A 99 54.73 -88.07 77.71
CA GLU A 99 55.77 -87.61 78.65
C GLU A 99 56.60 -88.79 79.21
N PHE A 100 57.76 -88.50 79.78
CA PHE A 100 58.64 -89.50 80.40
C PHE A 100 58.57 -89.39 81.92
N LEU A 101 58.08 -90.44 82.59
CA LEU A 101 58.26 -90.59 84.03
C LEU A 101 59.65 -91.14 84.32
N GLN A 102 60.40 -90.46 85.18
CA GLN A 102 61.65 -90.97 85.76
C GLN A 102 61.50 -91.10 87.27
N ALA A 103 62.07 -92.14 87.86
CA ALA A 103 62.00 -92.39 89.30
C ALA A 103 63.31 -92.97 89.88
N ILE A 104 63.61 -92.65 91.13
CA ILE A 104 64.58 -93.37 91.96
C ILE A 104 63.96 -93.85 93.27
N ALA A 105 64.52 -94.93 93.81
CA ALA A 105 64.30 -95.38 95.18
C ALA A 105 65.48 -94.95 96.05
N VAL A 106 65.19 -94.51 97.28
CA VAL A 106 66.19 -94.16 98.29
C VAL A 106 65.86 -94.88 99.60
N ALA A 107 66.77 -95.73 100.08
CA ALA A 107 66.63 -96.46 101.34
C ALA A 107 67.68 -96.00 102.39
N PRO A 108 67.36 -95.98 103.70
CA PRO A 108 68.31 -95.60 104.74
C PRO A 108 69.58 -96.46 104.74
N GLY A 109 70.75 -95.82 104.82
CA GLY A 109 72.05 -96.52 104.81
C GLY A 109 72.52 -97.04 103.44
N MET A 110 71.73 -96.86 102.39
CA MET A 110 72.08 -97.22 101.02
C MET A 110 72.24 -95.96 100.16
N SER A 111 73.16 -95.99 99.20
CA SER A 111 73.21 -95.03 98.11
C SER A 111 71.96 -95.18 97.22
N PRO A 112 71.44 -94.08 96.63
CA PRO A 112 70.24 -94.11 95.78
C PRO A 112 70.30 -95.14 94.65
N SER A 113 69.13 -95.52 94.15
CA SER A 113 69.02 -96.44 93.02
C SER A 113 69.59 -95.87 91.72
N ALA A 114 69.79 -96.74 90.72
CA ALA A 114 69.78 -96.27 89.34
C ALA A 114 68.41 -95.69 88.98
N VAL A 115 68.37 -94.79 88.00
CA VAL A 115 67.14 -94.10 87.58
C VAL A 115 66.31 -95.03 86.71
N ALA A 116 65.12 -95.37 87.18
CA ALA A 116 64.09 -95.98 86.36
C ALA A 116 63.49 -94.93 85.42
N SER A 117 63.20 -95.29 84.18
CA SER A 117 62.59 -94.40 83.19
C SER A 117 61.56 -95.15 82.35
N ALA A 118 60.37 -94.56 82.20
CA ALA A 118 59.30 -95.06 81.35
C ALA A 118 58.70 -93.92 80.52
N GLY A 119 58.83 -94.01 79.19
CA GLY A 119 58.18 -93.11 78.24
C GLY A 119 56.75 -93.56 77.97
N TYR A 120 55.79 -92.66 78.11
CA TYR A 120 54.39 -92.87 77.78
C TYR A 120 54.03 -91.97 76.60
N THR A 121 53.40 -92.55 75.58
CA THR A 121 52.95 -91.83 74.38
C THR A 121 51.44 -91.86 74.33
N ILE A 122 50.78 -90.70 74.40
CA ILE A 122 49.31 -90.60 74.42
C ILE A 122 48.82 -90.09 73.05
N ASN A 123 48.36 -91.02 72.21
CA ASN A 123 47.86 -90.77 70.87
C ASN A 123 46.33 -90.65 70.88
N LEU A 124 45.81 -89.46 71.17
CA LEU A 124 44.36 -89.17 71.07
C LEU A 124 43.92 -89.08 69.60
N ASN A 125 42.69 -89.47 69.31
CA ASN A 125 42.07 -89.29 67.99
C ASN A 125 41.74 -87.81 67.73
N THR A 126 41.78 -87.37 66.47
CA THR A 126 41.40 -86.00 66.08
C THR A 126 39.89 -85.86 65.91
N ALA A 127 39.30 -84.78 66.43
CA ALA A 127 37.90 -84.44 66.19
C ALA A 127 37.63 -84.09 64.70
N PRO A 128 36.43 -84.38 64.14
CA PRO A 128 36.06 -83.94 62.80
C PRO A 128 36.14 -82.43 62.62
N THR A 129 36.36 -81.98 61.39
CA THR A 129 36.41 -80.55 61.07
C THR A 129 34.99 -80.02 60.87
N PRO A 130 34.54 -79.00 61.63
CA PRO A 130 33.17 -78.51 61.53
C PRO A 130 32.92 -77.86 60.17
N SER A 131 31.74 -78.11 59.62
CA SER A 131 31.30 -77.58 58.33
C SER A 131 30.53 -76.26 58.50
N ILE A 132 30.73 -75.31 57.59
CA ILE A 132 30.12 -73.97 57.63
C ILE A 132 29.21 -73.81 56.40
N SER A 133 27.95 -73.38 56.60
CA SER A 133 26.96 -73.23 55.52
C SER A 133 26.08 -71.98 55.71
N PRO A 134 25.81 -71.16 54.69
CA PRO A 134 26.39 -71.21 53.33
C PRO A 134 27.90 -70.97 53.34
N ALA A 135 28.59 -71.40 52.29
CA ALA A 135 30.04 -71.25 52.15
C ALA A 135 30.49 -69.77 52.05
N GLY A 136 31.78 -69.51 52.28
CA GLY A 136 32.36 -68.18 52.10
C GLY A 136 32.23 -67.67 50.66
N GLY A 137 31.97 -66.37 50.49
CA GLY A 137 31.65 -65.77 49.20
C GLY A 137 31.32 -64.28 49.28
N THR A 138 30.88 -63.71 48.16
CA THR A 138 30.43 -62.31 48.08
C THR A 138 28.91 -62.24 48.02
N TYR A 139 28.31 -61.41 48.88
CA TYR A 139 26.87 -61.28 49.05
C TYR A 139 26.47 -59.80 49.10
N THR A 140 25.27 -59.47 48.62
CA THR A 140 24.73 -58.10 48.59
C THR A 140 23.87 -57.74 49.83
N GLY A 141 23.77 -58.64 50.80
CA GLY A 141 23.03 -58.44 52.05
C GLY A 141 23.39 -59.50 53.11
N PRO A 142 22.95 -59.31 54.37
CA PRO A 142 23.35 -60.16 55.49
C PRO A 142 23.04 -61.64 55.29
N GLN A 143 23.96 -62.52 55.71
CA GLN A 143 23.81 -63.97 55.60
C GLN A 143 23.61 -64.61 56.98
N GLN A 144 22.73 -65.60 57.08
CA GLN A 144 22.58 -66.43 58.27
C GLN A 144 23.42 -67.70 58.10
N ILE A 145 24.42 -67.88 58.97
CA ILE A 145 25.41 -68.95 58.89
C ILE A 145 25.14 -70.00 59.95
N THR A 146 25.10 -71.26 59.54
CA THR A 146 24.99 -72.43 60.40
C THR A 146 26.32 -73.19 60.39
N ILE A 147 26.80 -73.60 61.57
CA ILE A 147 27.97 -74.47 61.70
C ILE A 147 27.49 -75.85 62.19
N LEU A 148 27.96 -76.92 61.55
CA LEU A 148 27.55 -78.31 61.84
C LEU A 148 28.78 -79.21 61.96
N ASP A 149 28.84 -80.00 63.04
CA ASP A 149 29.80 -81.09 63.22
C ASP A 149 29.10 -82.46 63.19
N SER A 150 29.85 -83.52 62.91
CA SER A 150 29.35 -84.90 62.81
C SER A 150 29.58 -85.75 64.06
N LEU A 151 30.36 -85.28 65.04
CA LEU A 151 30.64 -85.99 66.29
C LEU A 151 29.74 -85.50 67.42
N SER A 152 28.86 -86.39 67.90
CA SER A 152 27.96 -86.10 69.02
C SER A 152 28.75 -85.70 70.28
N GLY A 153 28.37 -84.57 70.89
CA GLY A 153 29.04 -84.03 72.08
C GLY A 153 30.19 -83.06 71.81
N ALA A 154 30.46 -82.69 70.55
CA ALA A 154 31.48 -81.68 70.22
C ALA A 154 31.06 -80.25 70.55
N ASN A 155 31.93 -79.52 71.25
CA ASN A 155 31.80 -78.08 71.45
C ASN A 155 32.52 -77.36 70.31
N ILE A 156 31.76 -76.66 69.47
CA ILE A 156 32.29 -75.88 68.35
C ILE A 156 32.62 -74.46 68.83
N TYR A 157 33.88 -74.06 68.71
CA TYR A 157 34.34 -72.71 69.03
C TYR A 157 34.71 -71.94 67.77
N TYR A 158 34.38 -70.65 67.73
CA TYR A 158 34.56 -69.81 66.54
C TYR A 158 35.03 -68.39 66.86
N THR A 159 35.62 -67.75 65.85
CA THR A 159 36.03 -66.33 65.82
C THR A 159 35.50 -65.68 64.54
N THR A 160 35.29 -64.37 64.55
CA THR A 160 34.74 -63.61 63.39
C THR A 160 35.74 -62.63 62.76
N ASP A 161 36.94 -62.54 63.32
CA ASP A 161 38.06 -61.73 62.82
C ASP A 161 39.10 -62.56 62.05
N GLY A 162 38.81 -63.85 61.83
CA GLY A 162 39.72 -64.82 61.22
C GLY A 162 40.80 -65.37 62.16
N SER A 163 40.92 -64.89 63.41
CA SER A 163 41.91 -65.38 64.37
C SER A 163 41.71 -66.86 64.71
N SER A 164 42.75 -67.55 65.19
CA SER A 164 42.62 -68.96 65.60
C SER A 164 41.64 -69.10 66.78
N PRO A 165 40.59 -69.94 66.70
CA PRO A 165 39.69 -70.17 67.83
C PRO A 165 40.32 -71.01 68.97
N ILE A 166 41.53 -71.54 68.76
CA ILE A 166 42.33 -72.29 69.74
C ILE A 166 43.71 -71.68 69.95
N THR A 167 44.25 -71.84 71.15
CA THR A 167 45.62 -71.50 71.51
C THR A 167 46.61 -72.55 70.97
N THR A 168 47.91 -72.25 71.04
CA THR A 168 49.01 -73.17 70.69
C THR A 168 49.07 -74.44 71.57
N GLY A 169 48.20 -74.57 72.59
CA GLY A 169 48.00 -75.79 73.37
C GLY A 169 46.72 -76.58 73.04
N GLY A 170 45.95 -76.18 72.01
CA GLY A 170 44.70 -76.83 71.61
C GLY A 170 43.47 -76.49 72.47
N THR A 171 43.62 -75.64 73.49
CA THR A 171 42.50 -75.13 74.31
C THR A 171 41.84 -73.92 73.64
N GLN A 172 40.56 -73.66 73.95
CA GLN A 172 39.82 -72.49 73.49
C GLN A 172 40.61 -71.18 73.67
N ALA A 173 40.74 -70.38 72.61
CA ALA A 173 41.31 -69.04 72.68
C ALA A 173 40.34 -68.07 73.36
N SER A 174 40.86 -67.07 74.09
CA SER A 174 40.02 -66.07 74.77
C SER A 174 39.25 -65.11 73.84
N SER A 175 39.58 -65.09 72.54
CA SER A 175 38.76 -64.44 71.49
C SER A 175 37.61 -65.32 70.98
N ALA A 176 37.63 -66.62 71.24
CA ALA A 176 36.72 -67.59 70.65
C ALA A 176 35.42 -67.74 71.45
N LYS A 177 34.30 -67.81 70.74
CA LYS A 177 32.94 -67.96 71.27
C LYS A 177 32.46 -69.38 71.03
N LEU A 178 31.67 -69.93 71.96
CA LEU A 178 30.96 -71.20 71.76
C LEU A 178 29.80 -70.98 70.78
N TYR A 179 29.67 -71.85 69.78
CA TYR A 179 28.56 -71.84 68.85
C TYR A 179 27.35 -72.58 69.44
N THR A 180 26.22 -71.88 69.57
CA THR A 180 24.97 -72.41 70.14
C THR A 180 23.72 -72.10 69.31
N VAL A 181 23.79 -71.09 68.42
CA VAL A 181 22.72 -70.67 67.50
C VAL A 181 23.35 -70.13 66.19
N PRO A 182 22.64 -70.19 65.04
CA PRO A 182 23.12 -69.63 63.79
C PRO A 182 23.54 -68.15 63.89
N LEU A 183 24.67 -67.80 63.25
CA LEU A 183 25.22 -66.45 63.26
C LEU A 183 24.56 -65.59 62.19
N THR A 184 24.45 -64.27 62.40
CA THR A 184 24.14 -63.32 61.33
C THR A 184 25.38 -62.52 60.95
N ILE A 185 25.80 -62.62 59.70
CA ILE A 185 26.97 -61.94 59.13
C ILE A 185 26.47 -60.80 58.24
N SER A 186 26.56 -59.56 58.74
CA SER A 186 26.05 -58.34 58.09
C SER A 186 27.12 -57.39 57.54
N GLN A 187 28.41 -57.72 57.74
CA GLN A 187 29.57 -56.97 57.26
C GLN A 187 30.67 -57.93 56.82
N ASN A 188 31.74 -57.42 56.19
CA ASN A 188 32.92 -58.21 55.83
C ASN A 188 33.49 -58.93 57.07
N THR A 189 33.46 -60.27 57.06
CA THR A 189 33.76 -61.09 58.24
C THR A 189 34.49 -62.37 57.83
N THR A 190 35.51 -62.76 58.58
CA THR A 190 36.20 -64.05 58.39
C THR A 190 35.85 -64.97 59.55
N LEU A 191 35.00 -65.97 59.29
CA LEU A 191 34.54 -66.92 60.29
C LEU A 191 35.50 -68.11 60.33
N SER A 192 36.30 -68.22 61.39
CA SER A 192 37.12 -69.41 61.66
C SER A 192 36.47 -70.24 62.77
N ALA A 193 36.37 -71.56 62.61
CA ALA A 193 35.67 -72.47 63.52
C ALA A 193 36.41 -73.81 63.72
N VAL A 194 36.33 -74.38 64.92
CA VAL A 194 37.03 -75.61 65.33
C VAL A 194 36.17 -76.41 66.32
N ALA A 195 36.19 -77.73 66.24
CA ALA A 195 35.53 -78.62 67.19
C ALA A 195 36.51 -79.10 68.27
N ILE A 196 36.08 -79.06 69.54
CA ILE A 196 36.83 -79.57 70.68
C ILE A 196 35.97 -80.60 71.43
N VAL A 197 36.53 -81.78 71.69
CA VAL A 197 35.90 -82.90 72.38
C VAL A 197 36.86 -83.42 73.45
N THR A 198 36.36 -83.70 74.66
CA THR A 198 37.18 -84.28 75.73
C THR A 198 37.70 -85.66 75.33
N GLY A 199 39.02 -85.88 75.42
CA GLY A 199 39.67 -87.13 75.00
C GLY A 199 40.06 -87.21 73.52
N TYR A 200 39.87 -86.14 72.76
CA TYR A 200 40.34 -86.00 71.38
C TYR A 200 41.35 -84.86 71.26
N THR A 201 42.20 -84.89 70.23
CA THR A 201 42.86 -83.66 69.75
C THR A 201 41.83 -82.77 69.03
N PRO A 202 41.92 -81.43 69.15
CA PRO A 202 41.02 -80.52 68.43
C PRO A 202 41.04 -80.75 66.93
N SER A 203 39.95 -80.38 66.26
CA SER A 203 39.85 -80.48 64.80
C SER A 203 40.84 -79.56 64.08
N ALA A 204 40.96 -79.73 62.76
CA ALA A 204 41.45 -78.63 61.93
C ALA A 204 40.47 -77.45 62.01
N ILE A 205 41.00 -76.23 61.81
CA ILE A 205 40.18 -75.01 61.77
C ILE A 205 39.59 -74.90 60.36
N ASN A 206 38.26 -74.87 60.24
CA ASN A 206 37.59 -74.45 59.02
C ASN A 206 37.49 -72.92 59.00
N SER A 207 37.74 -72.27 57.87
CA SER A 207 37.68 -70.80 57.77
C SER A 207 36.99 -70.35 56.48
N ALA A 208 36.01 -69.46 56.64
CA ALA A 208 35.17 -68.95 55.56
C ALA A 208 35.10 -67.42 55.60
N THR A 209 35.53 -66.76 54.52
CA THR A 209 35.45 -65.31 54.36
C THR A 209 34.15 -64.91 53.67
N TYR A 210 33.41 -64.00 54.29
CA TYR A 210 32.19 -63.39 53.74
C TYR A 210 32.47 -61.94 53.40
N THR A 211 32.30 -61.56 52.13
CA THR A 211 32.33 -60.17 51.68
C THR A 211 30.90 -59.68 51.51
N ILE A 212 30.45 -58.78 52.38
CA ILE A 212 29.14 -58.13 52.24
C ILE A 212 29.36 -56.83 51.48
N GLN A 213 29.07 -56.83 50.17
CA GLN A 213 29.16 -55.63 49.36
C GLN A 213 28.01 -54.68 49.74
N PRO A 214 28.30 -53.41 50.08
CA PRO A 214 27.24 -52.43 50.25
C PRO A 214 26.56 -52.19 48.91
N GLN A 215 25.26 -52.47 48.83
CA GLN A 215 24.45 -52.03 47.70
C GLN A 215 24.49 -50.50 47.67
N LEU A 216 25.21 -49.92 46.71
CA LEU A 216 25.15 -48.49 46.42
C LEU A 216 23.68 -48.14 46.16
N PRO A 217 23.07 -47.23 46.92
CA PRO A 217 21.67 -46.91 46.73
C PRO A 217 21.44 -46.28 45.35
N ALA A 218 20.29 -46.58 44.76
CA ALA A 218 19.85 -45.95 43.53
C ALA A 218 19.68 -44.43 43.75
N PRO A 219 19.83 -43.61 42.70
CA PRO A 219 19.47 -42.19 42.79
C PRO A 219 17.98 -42.05 43.11
N VAL A 220 17.64 -41.14 44.02
CA VAL A 220 16.25 -40.80 44.35
C VAL A 220 16.04 -39.33 44.05
N ILE A 221 15.10 -39.00 43.17
CA ILE A 221 14.65 -37.61 42.98
C ILE A 221 13.70 -37.26 44.12
N SER A 222 13.92 -36.11 44.76
CA SER A 222 13.03 -35.57 45.80
C SER A 222 12.23 -34.37 45.33
N SER A 223 12.75 -33.59 44.38
CA SER A 223 12.01 -32.51 43.71
C SER A 223 12.67 -32.07 42.40
N LEU A 224 11.85 -31.49 41.53
CA LEU A 224 12.27 -30.76 40.33
C LEU A 224 12.11 -29.25 40.57
N SER A 225 13.01 -28.43 40.05
CA SER A 225 12.88 -26.97 40.07
C SER A 225 13.40 -26.36 38.76
N PRO A 226 12.53 -25.76 37.91
CA PRO A 226 11.07 -25.69 38.06
C PRO A 226 10.40 -27.07 38.01
N THR A 227 9.12 -27.15 38.41
CA THR A 227 8.27 -28.35 38.30
C THR A 227 7.45 -28.39 36.99
N SER A 228 7.34 -27.26 36.30
CA SER A 228 6.61 -27.11 35.04
C SER A 228 7.18 -25.98 34.17
N ALA A 229 6.93 -26.05 32.87
CA ALA A 229 7.17 -24.98 31.90
C ALA A 229 5.93 -24.82 30.99
N SER A 230 5.86 -23.73 30.21
CA SER A 230 4.81 -23.53 29.21
C SER A 230 5.22 -24.14 27.86
N ALA A 231 4.25 -24.67 27.11
CA ALA A 231 4.45 -25.12 25.74
C ALA A 231 4.93 -23.96 24.84
N GLY A 232 5.95 -24.20 24.02
CA GLY A 232 6.62 -23.17 23.21
C GLY A 232 7.55 -22.23 23.99
N GLY A 233 7.82 -22.53 25.27
CA GLY A 233 8.70 -21.73 26.13
C GLY A 233 10.19 -21.76 25.73
N ALA A 234 10.96 -20.81 26.28
CA ALA A 234 12.40 -20.75 26.09
C ALA A 234 13.14 -21.93 26.77
N ALA A 235 14.33 -22.25 26.28
CA ALA A 235 15.20 -23.25 26.91
C ALA A 235 15.59 -22.83 28.34
N PHE A 236 15.65 -23.78 29.27
CA PHE A 236 15.89 -23.51 30.68
C PHE A 236 16.78 -24.57 31.35
N THR A 237 17.31 -24.25 32.53
CA THR A 237 18.08 -25.19 33.35
C THR A 237 17.18 -25.82 34.41
N LEU A 238 16.91 -27.12 34.29
CA LEU A 238 16.23 -27.92 35.29
C LEU A 238 17.18 -28.28 36.43
N THR A 239 16.88 -27.84 37.66
CA THR A 239 17.48 -28.40 38.87
C THR A 239 16.74 -29.68 39.26
N VAL A 240 17.49 -30.76 39.47
CA VAL A 240 16.98 -32.02 40.03
C VAL A 240 17.58 -32.19 41.42
N ASN A 241 16.76 -32.09 42.46
CA ASN A 241 17.17 -32.35 43.84
C ASN A 241 16.85 -33.80 44.22
N GLY A 242 17.61 -34.36 45.15
CA GLY A 242 17.46 -35.77 45.52
C GLY A 242 18.48 -36.26 46.53
N THR A 243 18.79 -37.55 46.47
CA THR A 243 19.86 -38.20 47.22
C THR A 243 20.58 -39.25 46.37
N ASN A 244 21.79 -39.61 46.80
CA ASN A 244 22.64 -40.65 46.21
C ASN A 244 23.17 -40.35 44.81
N PHE A 245 23.08 -39.11 44.33
CA PHE A 245 23.69 -38.73 43.06
C PHE A 245 25.22 -38.83 43.13
N VAL A 246 25.87 -39.14 42.01
CA VAL A 246 27.33 -39.21 41.88
C VAL A 246 27.85 -38.40 40.69
N SER A 247 29.15 -38.08 40.67
CA SER A 247 29.76 -37.50 39.47
C SER A 247 29.60 -38.46 38.29
N GLY A 248 29.13 -37.96 37.14
CA GLY A 248 28.74 -38.79 35.99
C GLY A 248 27.29 -39.28 35.99
N SER A 249 26.43 -38.82 36.92
CA SER A 249 24.98 -39.05 36.84
C SER A 249 24.35 -38.20 35.73
N THR A 250 23.40 -38.78 35.00
CA THR A 250 22.74 -38.13 33.85
C THR A 250 21.24 -38.00 34.12
N VAL A 251 20.71 -36.78 33.96
CA VAL A 251 19.26 -36.54 33.94
C VAL A 251 18.72 -36.96 32.57
N GLN A 252 17.63 -37.72 32.54
CA GLN A 252 16.94 -38.11 31.32
C GLN A 252 15.53 -37.51 31.29
N TRP A 253 15.13 -37.01 30.13
CA TRP A 253 13.82 -36.43 29.83
C TRP A 253 13.06 -37.38 28.91
N SER A 254 12.09 -38.11 29.47
CA SER A 254 11.32 -39.16 28.76
C SER A 254 12.19 -40.20 28.02
N GLY A 255 13.39 -40.48 28.56
CA GLY A 255 14.37 -41.40 27.98
C GLY A 255 15.51 -40.74 27.18
N THR A 256 15.41 -39.46 26.83
CA THR A 256 16.50 -38.72 26.19
C THR A 256 17.46 -38.15 27.24
N ALA A 257 18.74 -38.48 27.16
CA ALA A 257 19.77 -37.92 28.04
C ALA A 257 19.94 -36.40 27.82
N LEU A 258 19.91 -35.62 28.91
CA LEU A 258 20.17 -34.18 28.90
C LEU A 258 21.63 -33.87 29.28
N ALA A 259 22.17 -32.77 28.77
CA ALA A 259 23.46 -32.24 29.20
C ALA A 259 23.40 -31.88 30.70
N THR A 260 24.03 -32.72 31.53
CA THR A 260 23.89 -32.71 32.99
C THR A 260 25.19 -32.30 33.68
N THR A 261 25.08 -31.41 34.67
CA THR A 261 26.16 -31.03 35.58
C THR A 261 25.88 -31.57 36.98
N TYR A 262 26.87 -32.25 37.56
CA TYR A 262 26.83 -32.70 38.94
C TYR A 262 27.21 -31.55 39.89
N GLY A 263 26.29 -31.15 40.77
CA GLY A 263 26.55 -30.13 41.80
C GLY A 263 26.90 -30.74 43.16
N SER A 264 26.13 -31.74 43.59
CA SER A 264 26.38 -32.49 44.83
C SER A 264 25.66 -33.85 44.78
N ALA A 265 25.89 -34.68 45.80
CA ALA A 265 25.17 -35.95 45.99
C ALA A 265 23.65 -35.78 46.23
N THR A 266 23.16 -34.54 46.31
CA THR A 266 21.76 -34.17 46.47
C THR A 266 21.24 -33.21 45.40
N LYS A 267 22.07 -32.77 44.44
CA LYS A 267 21.69 -31.82 43.38
C LYS A 267 22.42 -32.04 42.05
N LEU A 268 21.64 -32.20 40.98
CA LEU A 268 22.06 -32.09 39.59
C LEU A 268 21.41 -30.85 38.95
N THR A 269 22.00 -30.36 37.86
CA THR A 269 21.36 -29.39 36.96
C THR A 269 21.49 -29.84 35.52
N ALA A 270 20.44 -29.77 34.72
CA ALA A 270 20.44 -30.20 33.32
C ALA A 270 19.77 -29.17 32.40
N ALA A 271 20.32 -28.98 31.19
CA ALA A 271 19.74 -28.08 30.21
C ALA A 271 18.58 -28.74 29.45
N VAL A 272 17.42 -28.09 29.41
CA VAL A 272 16.22 -28.48 28.65
C VAL A 272 16.06 -27.53 27.45
N PRO A 273 16.33 -27.98 26.21
CA PRO A 273 16.09 -27.19 25.01
C PRO A 273 14.61 -26.88 24.79
N ALA A 274 14.30 -25.73 24.17
CA ALA A 274 12.94 -25.31 23.83
C ALA A 274 12.17 -26.35 22.98
N SER A 275 12.88 -27.09 22.12
CA SER A 275 12.29 -28.17 21.31
C SER A 275 11.72 -29.33 22.12
N LEU A 276 12.20 -29.57 23.35
CA LEU A 276 11.64 -30.60 24.25
C LEU A 276 10.38 -30.14 25.01
N ILE A 277 10.00 -28.87 24.87
CA ILE A 277 8.78 -28.27 25.40
C ILE A 277 7.95 -27.57 24.31
N ALA A 278 8.12 -27.94 23.04
CA ALA A 278 7.42 -27.32 21.91
C ALA A 278 5.90 -27.55 21.91
N SER A 279 5.43 -28.63 22.55
CA SER A 279 4.02 -29.00 22.67
C SER A 279 3.66 -29.29 24.12
N ALA A 280 2.40 -29.06 24.50
CA ALA A 280 1.91 -29.36 25.84
C ALA A 280 1.85 -30.88 26.13
N GLY A 281 1.97 -31.25 27.41
CA GLY A 281 1.98 -32.65 27.85
C GLY A 281 2.74 -32.87 29.15
N THR A 282 3.28 -34.06 29.34
CA THR A 282 4.08 -34.43 30.53
C THR A 282 5.38 -35.11 30.11
N ALA A 283 6.48 -34.73 30.76
CA ALA A 283 7.77 -35.38 30.61
C ALA A 283 8.12 -36.20 31.86
N ASN A 284 8.66 -37.41 31.66
CA ASN A 284 9.10 -38.28 32.74
C ASN A 284 10.59 -38.06 33.00
N VAL A 285 10.93 -37.38 34.09
CA VAL A 285 12.31 -37.11 34.48
C VAL A 285 12.85 -38.25 35.33
N THR A 286 14.00 -38.80 34.96
CA THR A 286 14.77 -39.78 35.76
C THR A 286 16.23 -39.36 35.88
N VAL A 287 16.93 -39.88 36.89
CA VAL A 287 18.39 -39.83 36.98
C VAL A 287 18.94 -41.23 36.75
N ALA A 288 19.88 -41.38 35.82
CA ALA A 288 20.58 -42.63 35.53
C ALA A 288 22.06 -42.53 35.92
N GLN A 289 22.56 -43.54 36.62
CA GLN A 289 23.95 -43.67 37.05
C GLN A 289 24.33 -45.15 37.26
N ALA A 290 25.59 -45.43 37.61
CA ALA A 290 26.08 -46.81 37.77
C ALA A 290 25.39 -47.63 38.88
N SER A 291 24.76 -47.01 39.87
CA SER A 291 23.95 -47.69 40.90
C SER A 291 22.46 -47.88 40.54
N GLY A 292 22.06 -47.50 39.32
CA GLY A 292 20.70 -47.70 38.81
C GLY A 292 20.07 -46.43 38.26
N VAL A 293 18.76 -46.53 37.96
CA VAL A 293 17.92 -45.42 37.51
C VAL A 293 16.90 -45.10 38.60
N SER A 294 16.59 -43.81 38.79
CA SER A 294 15.60 -43.37 39.76
C SER A 294 14.17 -43.77 39.34
N ALA A 295 13.24 -43.76 40.30
CA ALA A 295 11.84 -43.61 39.95
C ALA A 295 11.62 -42.34 39.10
N ALA A 296 10.65 -42.36 38.19
CA ALA A 296 10.30 -41.20 37.37
C ALA A 296 9.58 -40.15 38.21
N THR A 297 9.95 -38.88 38.05
CA THR A 297 9.20 -37.72 38.55
C THR A 297 8.64 -36.97 37.36
N THR A 298 7.35 -36.65 37.40
CA THR A 298 6.68 -35.93 36.31
C THR A 298 7.04 -34.46 36.29
N PHE A 299 7.33 -33.94 35.11
CA PHE A 299 7.43 -32.51 34.81
C PHE A 299 6.28 -32.12 33.88
N THR A 300 5.55 -31.05 34.21
CA THR A 300 4.36 -30.65 33.43
C THR A 300 4.72 -29.62 32.38
N ILE A 301 4.34 -29.85 31.13
CA ILE A 301 4.43 -28.87 30.04
C ILE A 301 3.03 -28.30 29.84
N ASN A 302 2.78 -27.18 30.52
CA ASN A 302 1.47 -26.54 30.59
C ASN A 302 1.02 -26.09 29.20
N ASN A 303 -0.21 -26.45 28.83
CA ASN A 303 -0.83 -25.87 27.64
C ASN A 303 -1.23 -24.42 27.95
N VAL A 304 -0.69 -23.47 27.19
CA VAL A 304 -1.05 -22.05 27.30
C VAL A 304 -1.64 -21.61 25.98
N ALA A 305 -2.98 -21.59 25.94
CA ALA A 305 -3.74 -21.08 24.81
C ALA A 305 -3.42 -19.59 24.57
N PRO A 306 -3.54 -19.10 23.32
CA PRO A 306 -3.40 -17.68 23.04
C PRO A 306 -4.50 -16.88 23.75
N THR A 307 -4.20 -15.64 24.12
CA THR A 307 -5.20 -14.71 24.70
C THR A 307 -5.31 -13.50 23.80
N VAL A 308 -6.52 -13.12 23.37
CA VAL A 308 -6.76 -11.79 22.77
C VAL A 308 -7.10 -10.83 23.90
N THR A 309 -6.49 -9.64 23.91
CA THR A 309 -6.66 -8.63 24.97
C THR A 309 -7.08 -7.26 24.44
N ALA A 310 -6.94 -7.01 23.14
CA ALA A 310 -7.57 -5.88 22.45
C ALA A 310 -7.61 -6.12 20.93
N LEU A 311 -8.56 -5.48 20.25
CA LEU A 311 -8.58 -5.28 18.80
C LEU A 311 -8.45 -3.79 18.48
N SER A 312 -7.70 -3.45 17.43
CA SER A 312 -7.57 -2.08 16.94
C SER A 312 -7.60 -2.04 15.40
N PRO A 313 -8.67 -1.52 14.77
CA PRO A 313 -9.94 -1.12 15.38
C PRO A 313 -10.77 -2.34 15.87
N SER A 314 -11.68 -2.12 16.82
CA SER A 314 -12.66 -3.11 17.30
C SER A 314 -13.98 -3.11 16.50
N SER A 315 -14.06 -2.31 15.44
CA SER A 315 -15.18 -2.31 14.50
C SER A 315 -14.74 -1.88 13.11
N GLY A 316 -15.55 -2.18 12.09
CA GLY A 316 -15.28 -1.81 10.70
C GLY A 316 -16.10 -2.62 9.69
N ALA A 317 -15.96 -2.28 8.42
CA ALA A 317 -16.55 -3.06 7.32
C ALA A 317 -15.74 -4.33 7.02
N ALA A 318 -16.25 -5.20 6.15
CA ALA A 318 -15.46 -6.29 5.57
C ALA A 318 -14.19 -5.73 4.89
N GLY A 319 -13.06 -6.44 5.00
CA GLY A 319 -11.77 -5.95 4.51
C GLY A 319 -11.02 -5.01 5.46
N THR A 320 -11.60 -4.64 6.61
CA THR A 320 -10.88 -3.88 7.65
C THR A 320 -9.67 -4.67 8.13
N SER A 321 -8.49 -4.03 8.12
CA SER A 321 -7.26 -4.55 8.71
C SER A 321 -7.25 -4.29 10.23
N VAL A 322 -7.20 -5.36 11.02
CA VAL A 322 -7.32 -5.32 12.48
C VAL A 322 -5.99 -5.76 13.11
N THR A 323 -5.44 -4.92 13.99
CA THR A 323 -4.35 -5.31 14.87
C THR A 323 -4.92 -6.00 16.10
N ILE A 324 -4.67 -7.29 16.22
CA ILE A 324 -5.02 -8.14 17.34
C ILE A 324 -3.86 -8.11 18.34
N THR A 325 -4.10 -7.60 19.54
CA THR A 325 -3.14 -7.56 20.64
C THR A 325 -3.44 -8.69 21.63
N GLY A 326 -2.41 -9.32 22.20
CA GLY A 326 -2.61 -10.48 23.05
C GLY A 326 -1.34 -11.13 23.60
N THR A 327 -1.39 -12.44 23.84
CA THR A 327 -0.24 -13.25 24.27
C THR A 327 -0.23 -14.64 23.64
N ASN A 328 0.96 -15.25 23.57
CA ASN A 328 1.23 -16.61 23.05
C ASN A 328 0.86 -16.81 21.57
N PHE A 329 0.98 -15.78 20.74
CA PHE A 329 0.66 -15.82 19.30
C PHE A 329 1.73 -16.48 18.41
N THR A 330 2.89 -16.86 18.98
CA THR A 330 3.97 -17.54 18.25
C THR A 330 3.46 -18.82 17.58
N GLY A 331 3.56 -18.90 16.26
CA GLY A 331 3.10 -20.07 15.50
C GLY A 331 1.58 -20.17 15.34
N ALA A 332 0.84 -19.06 15.41
CA ALA A 332 -0.59 -19.05 15.07
C ALA A 332 -0.84 -19.59 13.65
N THR A 333 -1.83 -20.48 13.53
CA THR A 333 -2.18 -21.21 12.31
C THR A 333 -3.49 -20.73 11.68
N ALA A 334 -4.34 -20.05 12.44
CA ALA A 334 -5.55 -19.41 11.92
C ALA A 334 -5.98 -18.21 12.78
N VAL A 335 -6.70 -17.28 12.13
CA VAL A 335 -7.51 -16.24 12.76
C VAL A 335 -8.93 -16.35 12.20
N THR A 336 -9.95 -16.26 13.06
CA THR A 336 -11.37 -16.31 12.64
C THR A 336 -12.16 -15.16 13.25
N PHE A 337 -13.02 -14.54 12.45
CA PHE A 337 -14.04 -13.57 12.88
C PHE A 337 -15.36 -14.33 13.01
N GLY A 338 -15.78 -14.62 14.24
CA GLY A 338 -16.90 -15.53 14.51
C GLY A 338 -16.59 -16.95 14.02
N ALA A 339 -17.35 -17.41 13.01
CA ALA A 339 -17.14 -18.70 12.36
C ALA A 339 -16.30 -18.61 11.06
N THR A 340 -16.04 -17.41 10.55
CA THR A 340 -15.42 -17.19 9.23
C THR A 340 -13.92 -16.95 9.38
N PRO A 341 -13.04 -17.64 8.62
CA PRO A 341 -11.61 -17.32 8.59
C PRO A 341 -11.32 -15.88 8.14
N ALA A 342 -10.30 -15.25 8.70
CA ALA A 342 -9.72 -14.02 8.16
C ALA A 342 -9.24 -14.23 6.72
N THR A 343 -9.38 -13.21 5.86
CA THR A 343 -8.95 -13.33 4.44
C THR A 343 -7.44 -13.37 4.30
N SER A 344 -6.72 -12.75 5.24
CA SER A 344 -5.28 -12.94 5.47
C SER A 344 -4.92 -12.59 6.92
N PHE A 345 -3.77 -13.07 7.40
CA PHE A 345 -3.17 -12.60 8.66
C PHE A 345 -1.65 -12.75 8.64
N ILE A 346 -0.97 -11.94 9.47
CA ILE A 346 0.49 -11.91 9.65
C ILE A 346 0.78 -11.88 11.16
N VAL A 347 1.59 -12.84 11.63
CA VAL A 347 2.09 -12.85 13.02
C VAL A 347 3.30 -11.93 13.10
N ILE A 348 3.16 -10.81 13.80
CA ILE A 348 4.23 -9.80 13.96
C ILE A 348 5.11 -10.15 15.17
N SER A 349 4.51 -10.63 16.26
CA SER A 349 5.22 -10.98 17.49
C SER A 349 4.44 -12.01 18.31
N PRO A 350 4.99 -12.53 19.43
CA PRO A 350 4.24 -13.34 20.39
C PRO A 350 3.03 -12.65 21.03
N THR A 351 2.85 -11.34 20.80
CA THR A 351 1.79 -10.49 21.38
C THR A 351 1.00 -9.66 20.36
N SER A 352 1.33 -9.74 19.06
CA SER A 352 0.68 -8.96 18.00
C SER A 352 0.51 -9.75 16.70
N ILE A 353 -0.70 -9.70 16.13
CA ILE A 353 -1.08 -10.20 14.81
C ILE A 353 -1.81 -9.07 14.08
N THR A 354 -1.57 -8.89 12.78
CA THR A 354 -2.48 -8.12 11.91
C THR A 354 -3.30 -9.09 11.07
N ALA A 355 -4.62 -8.93 11.03
CA ALA A 355 -5.53 -9.79 10.28
C ALA A 355 -6.60 -8.99 9.55
N VAL A 356 -6.98 -9.42 8.35
CA VAL A 356 -8.00 -8.76 7.53
C VAL A 356 -9.35 -9.44 7.74
N SER A 357 -10.35 -8.66 8.16
CA SER A 357 -11.71 -9.15 8.43
C SER A 357 -12.40 -9.66 7.16
N PRO A 358 -13.08 -10.83 7.20
CA PRO A 358 -13.88 -11.34 6.09
C PRO A 358 -15.24 -10.63 6.03
N ALA A 359 -16.08 -11.01 5.06
CA ALA A 359 -17.49 -10.62 5.07
C ALA A 359 -18.23 -11.21 6.29
N GLY A 360 -19.08 -10.38 6.93
CA GLY A 360 -19.87 -10.74 8.11
C GLY A 360 -20.78 -9.59 8.53
N THR A 361 -21.63 -9.82 9.53
CA THR A 361 -22.59 -8.84 10.06
C THR A 361 -22.71 -8.96 11.58
N GLY A 362 -23.12 -7.88 12.25
CA GLY A 362 -23.25 -7.83 13.71
C GLY A 362 -21.92 -7.91 14.46
N THR A 363 -21.98 -8.23 15.76
CA THR A 363 -20.79 -8.39 16.61
C THR A 363 -20.36 -9.85 16.65
N VAL A 364 -19.07 -10.12 16.45
CA VAL A 364 -18.47 -11.46 16.47
C VAL A 364 -17.19 -11.50 17.30
N ASP A 365 -16.95 -12.61 18.00
CA ASP A 365 -15.69 -12.85 18.71
C ASP A 365 -14.55 -13.14 17.71
N VAL A 366 -13.39 -12.51 17.85
CA VAL A 366 -12.18 -12.77 17.03
C VAL A 366 -11.25 -13.73 17.74
N LYS A 367 -10.95 -14.87 17.11
CA LYS A 367 -10.21 -15.97 17.74
C LYS A 367 -8.90 -16.24 17.03
N VAL A 368 -7.84 -16.42 17.80
CA VAL A 368 -6.52 -16.86 17.33
C VAL A 368 -6.37 -18.34 17.67
N VAL A 369 -5.90 -19.13 16.71
CA VAL A 369 -5.59 -20.56 16.88
C VAL A 369 -4.08 -20.76 16.77
N THR A 370 -3.49 -21.45 17.74
CA THR A 370 -2.10 -21.92 17.71
C THR A 370 -2.06 -23.44 17.98
N PRO A 371 -0.91 -24.12 17.82
CA PRO A 371 -0.74 -25.50 18.28
C PRO A 371 -1.03 -25.72 19.78
N ASN A 372 -1.04 -24.66 20.59
CA ASN A 372 -1.42 -24.68 22.00
C ASN A 372 -2.92 -24.40 22.23
N GLY A 373 -3.74 -24.36 21.17
CA GLY A 373 -5.19 -24.22 21.22
C GLY A 373 -5.71 -22.87 20.73
N THR A 374 -7.01 -22.65 20.94
CA THR A 374 -7.75 -21.45 20.50
C THR A 374 -7.95 -20.49 21.66
N SER A 375 -7.97 -19.18 21.39
CA SER A 375 -8.27 -18.18 22.40
C SER A 375 -9.70 -18.29 22.94
N ALA A 376 -9.84 -18.09 24.25
CA ALA A 376 -11.15 -17.98 24.90
C ALA A 376 -11.82 -16.65 24.53
N THR A 377 -13.15 -16.67 24.43
CA THR A 377 -14.00 -15.51 24.12
C THR A 377 -14.05 -14.50 25.26
N ALA A 378 -13.83 -13.23 24.96
CA ALA A 378 -13.92 -12.12 25.90
C ALA A 378 -14.42 -10.84 25.21
N ALA A 379 -15.02 -9.92 25.96
CA ALA A 379 -15.50 -8.64 25.42
C ALA A 379 -14.41 -7.77 24.73
N ALA A 380 -13.13 -8.06 24.97
CA ALA A 380 -11.99 -7.39 24.33
C ALA A 380 -11.57 -8.01 22.97
N ASP A 381 -12.16 -9.15 22.58
CA ASP A 381 -11.98 -9.79 21.27
C ASP A 381 -13.19 -9.62 20.33
N GLN A 382 -14.21 -8.86 20.77
CA GLN A 382 -15.40 -8.61 19.96
C GLN A 382 -15.11 -7.58 18.86
N PHE A 383 -15.20 -8.01 17.61
CA PHE A 383 -15.23 -7.14 16.44
C PHE A 383 -16.68 -6.90 16.03
N THR A 384 -17.09 -5.63 15.93
CA THR A 384 -18.42 -5.28 15.42
C THR A 384 -18.34 -4.88 13.95
N TYR A 385 -19.01 -5.65 13.09
CA TYR A 385 -19.20 -5.26 11.69
C TYR A 385 -20.07 -4.00 11.62
N SER A 386 -19.45 -2.91 11.16
CA SER A 386 -20.14 -1.64 10.89
C SER A 386 -21.02 -1.81 9.67
N VAL A 387 -22.27 -2.21 9.89
CA VAL A 387 -23.32 -2.29 8.87
C VAL A 387 -23.81 -0.89 8.50
N ASN A 388 -22.95 -0.15 7.79
CA ASN A 388 -23.40 0.99 7.02
C ASN A 388 -24.22 0.46 5.83
N ALA A 389 -25.53 0.34 6.01
CA ALA A 389 -26.43 0.10 4.91
C ALA A 389 -26.30 1.25 3.88
N PRO A 390 -26.38 0.97 2.57
CA PRO A 390 -26.27 2.00 1.55
C PRO A 390 -27.39 3.03 1.73
N THR A 391 -27.09 4.30 1.50
CA THR A 391 -28.11 5.37 1.47
C THR A 391 -28.24 5.88 0.06
N VAL A 392 -29.43 5.88 -0.55
CA VAL A 392 -29.65 6.63 -1.78
C VAL A 392 -30.04 8.06 -1.42
N THR A 393 -29.31 9.04 -1.96
CA THR A 393 -29.57 10.48 -1.77
C THR A 393 -30.19 11.14 -3.00
N GLY A 394 -30.12 10.48 -4.16
CA GLY A 394 -30.83 10.87 -5.37
C GLY A 394 -30.66 9.86 -6.49
N ILE A 395 -31.53 9.95 -7.50
CA ILE A 395 -31.39 9.25 -8.78
C ILE A 395 -31.57 10.21 -9.95
N SER A 396 -30.85 10.00 -11.06
CA SER A 396 -30.97 10.80 -12.27
C SER A 396 -30.71 9.97 -13.54
N PRO A 397 -31.60 9.99 -14.54
CA PRO A 397 -32.95 10.58 -14.50
C PRO A 397 -33.88 9.81 -13.54
N ALA A 398 -34.83 10.51 -12.92
CA ALA A 398 -35.86 9.92 -12.06
C ALA A 398 -37.08 9.38 -12.83
N ALA A 399 -36.99 9.23 -14.16
CA ALA A 399 -38.06 8.73 -15.00
C ALA A 399 -37.53 8.08 -16.29
N GLY A 400 -38.33 7.19 -16.89
CA GLY A 400 -38.02 6.53 -18.15
C GLY A 400 -39.21 5.74 -18.71
N PRO A 401 -39.13 5.23 -19.96
CA PRO A 401 -40.25 4.55 -20.60
C PRO A 401 -40.60 3.23 -19.89
N SER A 402 -41.85 2.81 -19.99
CA SER A 402 -42.32 1.53 -19.43
C SER A 402 -41.66 0.28 -20.03
N ALA A 403 -40.99 0.43 -21.17
CA ALA A 403 -40.14 -0.62 -21.76
C ALA A 403 -38.82 -0.84 -21.00
N GLY A 404 -38.42 0.06 -20.10
CA GLY A 404 -37.10 0.06 -19.47
C GLY A 404 -36.00 0.56 -20.41
N GLY A 405 -34.74 0.29 -20.05
CA GLY A 405 -33.56 0.65 -20.85
C GLY A 405 -32.94 2.00 -20.51
N THR A 406 -33.50 2.76 -19.57
CA THR A 406 -32.90 4.02 -19.10
C THR A 406 -31.71 3.72 -18.20
N SER A 407 -30.53 4.19 -18.56
CA SER A 407 -29.38 4.25 -17.65
C SER A 407 -29.64 5.31 -16.58
N VAL A 408 -29.58 4.92 -15.31
CA VAL A 408 -29.84 5.78 -14.15
C VAL A 408 -28.59 5.83 -13.28
N THR A 409 -28.08 7.05 -13.06
CA THR A 409 -27.07 7.33 -12.03
C THR A 409 -27.75 7.47 -10.69
N ILE A 410 -27.30 6.70 -9.72
CA ILE A 410 -27.79 6.64 -8.34
C ILE A 410 -26.68 7.21 -7.47
N THR A 411 -26.97 8.24 -6.69
CA THR A 411 -26.02 8.89 -5.78
C THR A 411 -26.32 8.53 -4.33
N GLY A 412 -25.29 8.53 -3.47
CA GLY A 412 -25.44 8.03 -2.12
C GLY A 412 -24.16 7.89 -1.31
N THR A 413 -24.15 6.88 -0.43
CA THR A 413 -22.97 6.47 0.38
C THR A 413 -22.99 4.96 0.65
N ASN A 414 -21.82 4.37 0.93
CA ASN A 414 -21.62 2.95 1.24
C ASN A 414 -22.00 1.99 0.10
N PHE A 415 -21.78 2.43 -1.15
CA PHE A 415 -22.03 1.66 -2.37
C PHE A 415 -20.90 0.70 -2.74
N THR A 416 -19.73 0.77 -2.10
CA THR A 416 -18.61 -0.13 -2.39
C THR A 416 -19.01 -1.60 -2.21
N GLY A 417 -18.88 -2.38 -3.27
CA GLY A 417 -19.27 -3.79 -3.29
C GLY A 417 -20.78 -4.03 -3.39
N ALA A 418 -21.56 -3.06 -3.89
CA ALA A 418 -22.97 -3.28 -4.23
C ALA A 418 -23.14 -4.47 -5.20
N THR A 419 -24.15 -5.30 -4.91
CA THR A 419 -24.42 -6.56 -5.62
C THR A 419 -25.72 -6.53 -6.43
N ALA A 420 -26.62 -5.60 -6.14
CA ALA A 420 -27.84 -5.37 -6.92
C ALA A 420 -28.34 -3.93 -6.78
N VAL A 421 -29.06 -3.48 -7.80
CA VAL A 421 -30.02 -2.37 -7.74
C VAL A 421 -31.38 -2.92 -8.16
N ASN A 422 -32.44 -2.53 -7.46
CA ASN A 422 -33.81 -2.91 -7.79
C ASN A 422 -34.67 -1.67 -8.02
N PHE A 423 -35.44 -1.69 -9.11
CA PHE A 423 -36.49 -0.73 -9.40
C PHE A 423 -37.80 -1.33 -8.87
N GLY A 424 -38.16 -0.95 -7.64
CA GLY A 424 -39.17 -1.66 -6.86
C GLY A 424 -38.77 -3.11 -6.61
N ALA A 425 -39.61 -4.04 -7.08
CA ALA A 425 -39.38 -5.49 -6.95
C ALA A 425 -38.54 -6.10 -8.09
N THR A 426 -38.19 -5.33 -9.13
CA THR A 426 -37.52 -5.84 -10.34
C THR A 426 -36.05 -5.40 -10.36
N PRO A 427 -35.07 -6.33 -10.45
CA PRO A 427 -33.66 -5.97 -10.58
C PRO A 427 -33.37 -5.14 -11.84
N ALA A 428 -32.36 -4.28 -11.76
CA ALA A 428 -31.78 -3.61 -12.92
C ALA A 428 -31.24 -4.61 -13.95
N THR A 429 -31.30 -4.27 -15.25
CA THR A 429 -30.78 -5.13 -16.33
C THR A 429 -29.25 -5.09 -16.45
N SER A 430 -28.62 -4.05 -15.90
CA SER A 430 -27.19 -3.97 -15.62
C SER A 430 -26.94 -3.10 -14.38
N LEU A 431 -25.76 -3.28 -13.78
CA LEU A 431 -25.25 -2.49 -12.64
C LEU A 431 -23.74 -2.31 -12.80
N ASN A 432 -23.26 -1.09 -12.56
CA ASN A 432 -21.85 -0.72 -12.50
C ASN A 432 -21.62 0.16 -11.26
N VAL A 433 -20.70 -0.24 -10.38
CA VAL A 433 -20.36 0.53 -9.17
C VAL A 433 -19.19 1.45 -9.51
N ILE A 434 -19.44 2.76 -9.53
CA ILE A 434 -18.46 3.76 -9.95
C ILE A 434 -17.60 4.19 -8.75
N SER A 435 -18.22 4.39 -7.59
CA SER A 435 -17.55 4.78 -6.35
C SER A 435 -18.38 4.35 -5.14
N ASP A 436 -17.91 4.64 -3.92
CA ASP A 436 -18.73 4.45 -2.71
C ASP A 436 -19.97 5.36 -2.66
N THR A 437 -20.06 6.35 -3.54
CA THR A 437 -21.12 7.36 -3.58
C THR A 437 -21.90 7.40 -4.91
N SER A 438 -21.54 6.55 -5.89
CA SER A 438 -22.13 6.55 -7.23
C SER A 438 -22.23 5.14 -7.83
N ILE A 439 -23.41 4.80 -8.35
CA ILE A 439 -23.70 3.59 -9.15
C ILE A 439 -24.41 4.03 -10.44
N THR A 440 -24.13 3.39 -11.57
CA THR A 440 -25.05 3.40 -12.73
C THR A 440 -25.76 2.06 -12.86
N ALA A 441 -27.06 2.11 -13.11
CA ALA A 441 -27.90 0.92 -13.28
C ALA A 441 -28.95 1.14 -14.36
N VAL A 442 -29.18 0.16 -15.23
CA VAL A 442 -30.18 0.27 -16.30
C VAL A 442 -31.54 -0.25 -15.84
N SER A 443 -32.57 0.57 -15.97
CA SER A 443 -33.93 0.26 -15.54
C SER A 443 -34.51 -0.94 -16.32
N PRO A 444 -35.20 -1.89 -15.64
CA PRO A 444 -35.94 -2.95 -16.30
C PRO A 444 -37.25 -2.41 -16.89
N ALA A 445 -37.99 -3.24 -17.63
CA ALA A 445 -39.37 -2.91 -17.99
C ALA A 445 -40.26 -2.80 -16.73
N GLY A 446 -41.18 -1.83 -16.71
CA GLY A 446 -41.98 -1.51 -15.52
C GLY A 446 -43.12 -0.52 -15.81
N THR A 447 -43.92 -0.19 -14.79
CA THR A 447 -45.08 0.73 -14.93
C THR A 447 -45.35 1.50 -13.65
N GLY A 448 -45.56 2.82 -13.75
CA GLY A 448 -45.82 3.70 -12.61
C GLY A 448 -44.56 4.02 -11.79
N THR A 449 -44.74 4.65 -10.63
CA THR A 449 -43.64 5.01 -9.73
C THR A 449 -43.19 3.83 -8.88
N VAL A 450 -41.88 3.63 -8.76
CA VAL A 450 -41.25 2.65 -7.86
C VAL A 450 -40.07 3.27 -7.12
N ASP A 451 -39.82 2.82 -5.89
CA ASP A 451 -38.62 3.20 -5.13
C ASP A 451 -37.38 2.42 -5.67
N VAL A 452 -36.22 3.07 -5.76
CA VAL A 452 -34.97 2.47 -6.26
C VAL A 452 -34.04 2.12 -5.09
N THR A 453 -33.75 0.83 -4.92
CA THR A 453 -32.94 0.35 -3.79
C THR A 453 -31.59 -0.21 -4.22
N VAL A 454 -30.54 0.18 -3.50
CA VAL A 454 -29.19 -0.39 -3.62
C VAL A 454 -29.03 -1.51 -2.59
N VAL A 455 -28.38 -2.62 -2.98
CA VAL A 455 -28.04 -3.73 -2.07
C VAL A 455 -26.52 -3.88 -2.02
N THR A 456 -25.94 -3.81 -0.82
CA THR A 456 -24.52 -4.12 -0.56
C THR A 456 -24.40 -5.13 0.60
N PRO A 457 -23.20 -5.66 0.90
CA PRO A 457 -22.96 -6.44 2.12
C PRO A 457 -23.32 -5.71 3.43
N GLY A 458 -23.43 -4.37 3.42
CA GLY A 458 -23.92 -3.58 4.55
C GLY A 458 -25.44 -3.59 4.73
N GLY A 459 -26.21 -3.98 3.72
CA GLY A 459 -27.67 -4.06 3.73
C GLY A 459 -28.32 -3.59 2.43
N THR A 460 -29.65 -3.45 2.45
CA THR A 460 -30.41 -2.75 1.41
C THR A 460 -30.70 -1.32 1.86
N SER A 461 -30.73 -0.36 0.94
CA SER A 461 -31.07 1.03 1.25
C SER A 461 -32.52 1.18 1.72
N ALA A 462 -32.76 2.13 2.62
CA ALA A 462 -34.11 2.59 2.89
C ALA A 462 -34.69 3.32 1.66
N THR A 463 -36.02 3.28 1.50
CA THR A 463 -36.74 3.97 0.43
C THR A 463 -37.17 5.38 0.83
N SER A 464 -37.23 6.27 -0.15
CA SER A 464 -37.44 7.71 0.04
C SER A 464 -37.93 8.37 -1.24
N THR A 465 -38.57 9.54 -1.15
CA THR A 465 -39.04 10.28 -2.34
C THR A 465 -37.91 10.75 -3.27
N VAL A 466 -36.65 10.66 -2.85
CA VAL A 466 -35.46 10.99 -3.68
C VAL A 466 -34.97 9.80 -4.52
N ASP A 467 -35.42 8.58 -4.24
CA ASP A 467 -35.09 7.38 -5.00
C ASP A 467 -36.26 6.87 -5.88
N GLN A 468 -37.32 7.65 -6.04
CA GLN A 468 -38.49 7.26 -6.83
C GLN A 468 -38.28 7.43 -8.34
N PHE A 469 -38.27 6.30 -9.05
CA PHE A 469 -38.23 6.24 -10.50
C PHE A 469 -39.63 6.07 -11.10
N ILE A 470 -39.98 6.89 -12.09
CA ILE A 470 -41.28 6.87 -12.76
C ILE A 470 -41.19 6.16 -14.11
N PHE A 471 -41.80 4.98 -14.23
CA PHE A 471 -42.03 4.32 -15.51
C PHE A 471 -43.21 4.97 -16.26
N GLY A 472 -42.90 5.95 -17.10
CA GLY A 472 -43.84 6.74 -17.89
C GLY A 472 -43.13 7.72 -18.81
N ALA A 473 -43.88 8.36 -19.71
CA ALA A 473 -43.32 9.39 -20.58
C ALA A 473 -43.16 10.72 -19.81
N ILE A 474 -41.98 11.33 -19.89
CA ILE A 474 -41.69 12.64 -19.32
C ILE A 474 -42.51 13.68 -20.10
N THR A 475 -43.13 14.64 -19.42
CA THR A 475 -43.96 15.67 -20.06
C THR A 475 -43.19 16.98 -20.13
N LEU A 476 -42.91 17.45 -21.34
CA LEU A 476 -42.37 18.78 -21.61
C LEU A 476 -43.50 19.68 -22.11
N ASN A 477 -43.60 20.88 -21.54
CA ASN A 477 -44.49 21.93 -22.01
C ASN A 477 -43.66 23.03 -22.65
N GLY A 478 -44.26 23.83 -23.51
CA GLY A 478 -43.60 25.03 -24.00
C GLY A 478 -44.49 25.90 -24.87
N SER A 479 -43.85 26.87 -25.51
CA SER A 479 -44.50 27.75 -26.47
C SER A 479 -43.54 28.10 -27.61
N VAL A 480 -44.04 28.11 -28.84
CA VAL A 480 -43.33 28.68 -30.00
C VAL A 480 -43.87 30.09 -30.26
N VAL A 481 -42.99 31.10 -30.27
CA VAL A 481 -43.36 32.50 -30.46
C VAL A 481 -42.40 33.21 -31.41
N SER A 482 -42.86 34.31 -32.00
CA SER A 482 -42.05 35.33 -32.66
C SER A 482 -42.08 36.59 -31.80
N GLY A 483 -40.98 36.91 -31.11
CA GLY A 483 -41.00 37.94 -30.06
C GLY A 483 -42.00 37.65 -28.93
N MET A 484 -43.11 38.39 -28.91
CA MET A 484 -44.27 38.15 -28.03
C MET A 484 -45.51 37.56 -28.75
N SER A 485 -45.47 37.44 -30.08
CA SER A 485 -46.56 36.97 -30.93
C SER A 485 -46.57 35.44 -31.02
N PRO A 486 -47.65 34.72 -30.68
CA PRO A 486 -47.61 33.26 -30.70
C PRO A 486 -47.69 32.67 -32.11
N ILE A 487 -46.82 31.71 -32.43
CA ILE A 487 -46.84 31.02 -33.73
C ILE A 487 -47.82 29.85 -33.64
N THR A 488 -48.95 29.96 -34.33
CA THR A 488 -50.05 28.98 -34.31
C THR A 488 -49.84 27.90 -35.38
N GLY A 489 -50.07 26.63 -35.04
CA GLY A 489 -49.98 25.51 -36.00
C GLY A 489 -48.58 25.15 -36.46
N ALA A 490 -47.53 25.58 -35.76
CA ALA A 490 -46.17 25.10 -35.97
C ALA A 490 -46.05 23.63 -35.53
N THR A 491 -45.40 22.80 -36.34
CA THR A 491 -45.13 21.40 -35.99
C THR A 491 -43.85 21.31 -35.16
N VAL A 492 -44.00 20.89 -33.90
CA VAL A 492 -42.90 20.74 -32.94
C VAL A 492 -42.41 19.30 -32.92
N GLN A 493 -41.12 19.09 -33.11
CA GLN A 493 -40.47 17.77 -33.01
C GLN A 493 -39.26 17.86 -32.07
N MET A 494 -39.12 16.84 -31.22
CA MET A 494 -37.97 16.69 -30.32
C MET A 494 -36.95 15.74 -30.94
N TYR A 495 -35.67 16.09 -30.83
CA TYR A 495 -34.56 15.33 -31.37
C TYR A 495 -33.53 15.05 -30.29
N ALA A 496 -32.96 13.85 -30.32
CA ALA A 496 -31.69 13.56 -29.69
C ALA A 496 -30.57 13.85 -30.70
N ALA A 497 -29.46 14.43 -30.22
CA ALA A 497 -28.27 14.63 -31.03
C ALA A 497 -27.68 13.29 -31.49
N GLY A 498 -27.00 13.33 -32.63
CA GLY A 498 -26.49 12.14 -33.30
C GLY A 498 -25.26 11.56 -32.63
N THR A 499 -25.22 10.23 -32.56
CA THR A 499 -24.04 9.46 -32.13
C THR A 499 -23.11 9.12 -33.30
N THR A 500 -23.34 9.67 -34.50
CA THR A 500 -22.62 9.23 -35.72
C THR A 500 -22.37 10.35 -36.74
N GLY A 501 -21.36 11.19 -36.50
CA GLY A 501 -20.79 12.11 -37.49
C GLY A 501 -21.17 13.56 -37.24
N TYR A 502 -20.29 14.49 -37.64
CA TYR A 502 -20.56 15.94 -37.59
C TYR A 502 -21.91 16.23 -38.26
N GLY A 503 -22.84 16.74 -37.44
CA GLY A 503 -24.22 17.01 -37.81
C GLY A 503 -24.94 15.86 -38.53
N LYS A 504 -24.69 14.61 -38.14
CA LYS A 504 -25.31 13.41 -38.73
C LYS A 504 -25.85 12.48 -37.65
N GLY A 505 -26.90 11.75 -37.98
CA GLY A 505 -27.48 10.71 -37.11
C GLY A 505 -28.39 11.21 -35.98
N SER A 506 -28.76 12.49 -35.95
CA SER A 506 -29.75 13.03 -35.02
C SER A 506 -31.08 12.27 -35.17
N SER A 507 -31.68 11.86 -34.06
CA SER A 507 -32.87 10.99 -34.08
C SER A 507 -34.09 11.71 -33.55
N ALA A 508 -35.15 11.77 -34.37
CA ALA A 508 -36.44 12.28 -33.95
C ALA A 508 -37.05 11.32 -32.91
N LEU A 509 -37.36 11.81 -31.72
CA LEU A 509 -37.97 11.01 -30.67
C LEU A 509 -39.42 10.67 -31.01
N ALA A 510 -39.82 9.45 -30.64
CA ALA A 510 -41.21 9.07 -30.60
C ALA A 510 -41.92 9.85 -29.48
N THR A 511 -42.69 10.86 -29.86
CA THR A 511 -43.47 11.71 -28.96
C THR A 511 -44.93 11.28 -28.87
N ILE A 512 -45.60 11.71 -27.80
CA ILE A 512 -47.04 11.56 -27.60
C ILE A 512 -47.64 12.98 -27.42
N PRO A 513 -48.56 13.44 -28.29
CA PRO A 513 -48.96 12.81 -29.55
C PRO A 513 -47.80 12.75 -30.56
N ALA A 514 -47.84 11.80 -31.50
CA ALA A 514 -46.80 11.63 -32.53
C ALA A 514 -46.80 12.71 -33.64
N THR A 515 -47.60 13.76 -33.47
CA THR A 515 -47.56 15.00 -34.24
C THR A 515 -48.05 16.09 -33.32
N ILE A 516 -47.17 17.03 -32.97
CA ILE A 516 -47.45 18.10 -32.03
C ILE A 516 -47.61 19.38 -32.84
N LEU A 517 -48.79 19.99 -32.78
CA LEU A 517 -49.07 21.30 -33.36
C LEU A 517 -49.27 22.30 -32.23
N THR A 518 -48.72 23.51 -32.38
CA THR A 518 -48.98 24.60 -31.43
C THR A 518 -50.41 25.10 -31.51
N ASP A 519 -51.01 25.41 -30.36
CA ASP A 519 -52.35 26.00 -30.27
C ASP A 519 -52.37 27.49 -30.67
N SER A 520 -53.53 28.14 -30.56
CA SER A 520 -53.69 29.58 -30.85
C SER A 520 -53.01 30.52 -29.84
N LYS A 521 -52.27 29.98 -28.87
CA LYS A 521 -51.36 30.69 -27.97
C LYS A 521 -49.90 30.27 -28.20
N GLY A 522 -49.61 29.59 -29.31
CA GLY A 522 -48.29 29.03 -29.60
C GLY A 522 -47.89 27.88 -28.68
N THR A 523 -48.76 27.44 -27.77
CA THR A 523 -48.38 26.48 -26.72
C THR A 523 -48.41 25.04 -27.23
N PHE A 524 -47.52 24.22 -26.68
CA PHE A 524 -47.49 22.78 -26.90
C PHE A 524 -47.26 22.04 -25.58
N THR A 525 -47.75 20.80 -25.52
CA THR A 525 -47.37 19.80 -24.53
C THR A 525 -47.01 18.54 -25.30
N LEU A 526 -45.84 17.98 -25.01
CA LEU A 526 -45.38 16.71 -25.57
C LEU A 526 -44.93 15.76 -24.47
N GLN A 527 -45.12 14.47 -24.72
CA GLN A 527 -44.61 13.40 -23.89
C GLN A 527 -43.52 12.62 -24.63
N TYR A 528 -42.39 12.37 -23.97
CA TYR A 528 -41.19 11.77 -24.56
C TYR A 528 -40.53 10.79 -23.58
N ALA A 529 -39.52 10.06 -24.05
CA ALA A 529 -38.71 9.17 -23.23
C ALA A 529 -37.23 9.48 -23.46
N CYS A 530 -36.43 9.52 -22.40
CA CYS A 530 -34.99 9.75 -22.55
C CYS A 530 -34.28 8.54 -23.17
N PRO A 531 -33.39 8.77 -24.15
CA PRO A 531 -32.35 7.82 -24.53
C PRO A 531 -31.41 7.50 -23.35
N ALA A 532 -30.50 6.55 -23.55
CA ALA A 532 -29.55 6.15 -22.51
C ALA A 532 -28.56 7.28 -22.19
N ALA A 533 -28.52 7.70 -20.91
CA ALA A 533 -27.64 8.76 -20.43
C ALA A 533 -26.15 8.37 -20.52
N GLY A 534 -25.28 9.34 -20.80
CA GLY A 534 -23.84 9.16 -20.98
C GLY A 534 -23.40 8.81 -22.41
N ALA A 535 -24.17 9.24 -23.41
CA ALA A 535 -23.87 9.07 -24.84
C ALA A 535 -24.46 10.26 -25.62
N PRO A 536 -23.95 10.63 -26.82
CA PRO A 536 -24.42 11.81 -27.57
C PRO A 536 -25.94 11.91 -27.79
N GLY A 537 -26.64 10.77 -27.82
CA GLY A 537 -28.09 10.70 -27.90
C GLY A 537 -28.86 11.17 -26.66
N ASP A 538 -28.21 11.51 -25.54
CA ASP A 538 -28.87 12.10 -24.38
C ASP A 538 -28.93 13.64 -24.41
N GLN A 539 -28.26 14.29 -25.36
CA GLN A 539 -28.36 15.74 -25.58
C GLN A 539 -29.54 16.05 -26.49
N MET A 540 -30.44 16.89 -26.00
CA MET A 540 -31.77 17.09 -26.58
C MET A 540 -31.91 18.46 -27.22
N TYR A 541 -32.68 18.53 -28.31
CA TYR A 541 -33.13 19.80 -28.88
C TYR A 541 -34.57 19.71 -29.41
N LEU A 542 -35.22 20.87 -29.53
CA LEU A 542 -36.49 21.03 -30.23
C LEU A 542 -36.27 21.73 -31.57
N VAL A 543 -37.10 21.37 -32.54
CA VAL A 543 -37.31 22.16 -33.76
C VAL A 543 -38.80 22.39 -33.94
N ALA A 544 -39.20 23.64 -34.13
CA ALA A 544 -40.55 24.05 -34.50
C ALA A 544 -40.56 24.46 -35.98
N THR A 545 -41.48 23.90 -36.77
CA THR A 545 -41.51 24.03 -38.23
C THR A 545 -42.85 24.55 -38.75
N GLY A 546 -42.82 25.54 -39.64
CA GLY A 546 -43.99 26.22 -40.17
C GLY A 546 -44.81 26.98 -39.12
N GLY A 547 -46.11 27.14 -39.39
CA GLY A 547 -47.06 27.87 -38.55
C GLY A 547 -47.38 29.27 -39.06
N ASP A 548 -48.15 30.02 -38.28
CA ASP A 548 -48.61 31.38 -38.57
C ASP A 548 -48.36 32.28 -37.36
N SER A 549 -47.53 33.31 -37.54
CA SER A 549 -47.15 34.32 -36.52
C SER A 549 -48.21 35.41 -36.31
N GLY A 550 -49.31 35.37 -37.06
CA GLY A 550 -50.37 36.39 -37.13
C GLY A 550 -50.44 37.11 -38.48
N ASN A 551 -49.42 36.95 -39.32
CA ASN A 551 -49.31 37.57 -40.65
C ASN A 551 -49.56 36.60 -41.82
N GLY A 552 -49.95 35.35 -41.53
CA GLY A 552 -50.23 34.31 -42.53
C GLY A 552 -49.25 33.15 -42.45
N ALA A 553 -49.75 31.94 -42.72
CA ALA A 553 -48.95 30.70 -42.64
C ALA A 553 -47.67 30.75 -43.50
N ASN A 554 -46.52 30.55 -42.86
CA ASN A 554 -45.20 30.64 -43.47
C ASN A 554 -44.41 29.34 -43.26
N SER A 555 -44.25 28.56 -44.34
CA SER A 555 -43.54 27.27 -44.32
C SER A 555 -42.01 27.38 -44.19
N SER A 556 -41.44 28.59 -44.28
CA SER A 556 -40.00 28.83 -44.10
C SER A 556 -39.61 29.18 -42.65
N ILE A 557 -40.59 29.24 -41.73
CA ILE A 557 -40.31 29.26 -40.29
C ILE A 557 -39.73 27.91 -39.90
N VAL A 558 -38.48 27.91 -39.43
CA VAL A 558 -37.87 26.83 -38.66
C VAL A 558 -37.12 27.47 -37.51
N LEU A 559 -37.51 27.12 -36.29
CA LEU A 559 -36.94 27.68 -35.05
C LEU A 559 -36.44 26.54 -34.16
N MET A 560 -35.40 26.80 -33.38
CA MET A 560 -34.68 25.79 -32.60
C MET A 560 -34.54 26.21 -31.13
N GLU A 561 -34.46 25.20 -30.26
CA GLU A 561 -34.01 25.37 -28.88
C GLU A 561 -33.15 24.17 -28.47
N GLY A 562 -31.86 24.41 -28.22
CA GLY A 562 -30.95 23.43 -27.63
C GLY A 562 -31.21 23.29 -26.14
N LEU A 563 -31.64 22.10 -25.71
CA LEU A 563 -32.13 21.85 -24.36
C LEU A 563 -31.06 21.21 -23.44
N GLY A 564 -30.08 20.52 -24.01
CA GLY A 564 -29.04 19.81 -23.26
C GLY A 564 -29.49 18.45 -22.72
N THR A 565 -28.86 17.98 -21.63
CA THR A 565 -29.00 16.61 -21.13
C THR A 565 -30.43 16.25 -20.75
N CYS A 566 -30.94 15.16 -21.31
CA CYS A 566 -32.33 14.72 -21.23
C CYS A 566 -32.88 14.57 -19.79
N GLY A 567 -32.03 14.13 -18.85
CA GLY A 567 -32.40 13.96 -17.44
C GLY A 567 -32.47 15.25 -16.62
N THR A 568 -32.02 16.39 -17.16
CA THR A 568 -31.98 17.70 -16.47
C THR A 568 -32.85 18.76 -17.13
N LEU A 569 -33.73 18.37 -18.07
CA LEU A 569 -34.53 19.33 -18.83
C LEU A 569 -35.56 20.07 -17.96
N PRO A 570 -35.79 21.37 -18.21
CA PRO A 570 -36.82 22.14 -17.51
C PRO A 570 -38.23 21.67 -17.91
N SER A 571 -39.22 21.92 -17.04
CA SER A 571 -40.62 21.51 -17.25
C SER A 571 -41.41 22.41 -18.22
N PHE A 572 -40.85 23.57 -18.56
CA PHE A 572 -41.36 24.52 -19.55
C PHE A 572 -40.19 25.14 -20.33
N VAL A 573 -40.37 25.32 -21.65
CA VAL A 573 -39.38 25.90 -22.57
C VAL A 573 -40.01 26.86 -23.59
N LYS A 574 -39.23 27.73 -24.24
CA LYS A 574 -39.73 28.67 -25.24
C LYS A 574 -38.83 28.79 -26.48
N VAL A 575 -39.25 28.09 -27.53
CA VAL A 575 -38.67 28.20 -28.87
C VAL A 575 -39.04 29.54 -29.52
N ASN A 576 -38.04 30.37 -29.82
CA ASN A 576 -38.20 31.62 -30.58
C ASN A 576 -36.92 31.96 -31.39
N GLU A 577 -36.85 33.16 -31.98
CA GLU A 577 -35.68 33.60 -32.73
C GLU A 577 -34.42 33.69 -31.85
N VAL A 578 -34.55 34.12 -30.59
CA VAL A 578 -33.41 34.25 -29.65
C VAL A 578 -32.85 32.88 -29.26
N THR A 579 -33.69 31.89 -28.95
CA THR A 579 -33.20 30.50 -28.74
C THR A 579 -32.62 29.92 -30.01
N THR A 580 -33.15 30.29 -31.18
CA THR A 580 -32.66 29.85 -32.48
C THR A 580 -31.25 30.39 -32.75
N VAL A 581 -30.99 31.67 -32.48
CA VAL A 581 -29.65 32.27 -32.59
C VAL A 581 -28.68 31.65 -31.59
N ALA A 582 -29.06 31.55 -30.31
CA ALA A 582 -28.20 30.95 -29.29
C ALA A 582 -27.85 29.49 -29.61
N SER A 583 -28.82 28.72 -30.10
CA SER A 583 -28.63 27.33 -30.54
C SER A 583 -27.77 27.25 -31.80
N ALA A 584 -28.02 28.10 -32.80
CA ALA A 584 -27.26 28.09 -34.07
C ALA A 584 -25.79 28.48 -33.87
N TYR A 585 -25.49 29.47 -33.03
CA TYR A 585 -24.11 29.88 -32.75
C TYR A 585 -23.36 28.88 -31.87
N ALA A 586 -23.96 28.40 -30.79
CA ALA A 586 -23.30 27.46 -29.89
C ALA A 586 -23.17 26.04 -30.49
N LEU A 587 -24.12 25.61 -31.33
CA LEU A 587 -24.13 24.27 -31.95
C LEU A 587 -23.69 24.26 -33.42
N SER A 588 -23.33 25.40 -34.03
CA SER A 588 -22.84 25.47 -35.43
C SER A 588 -21.74 24.46 -35.71
N SER A 589 -20.91 24.26 -34.69
CA SER A 589 -19.82 23.32 -34.55
C SER A 589 -20.17 21.84 -34.71
N PHE A 590 -21.36 21.45 -34.26
CA PHE A 590 -21.83 20.06 -34.28
C PHE A 590 -23.00 19.87 -35.25
N ALA A 591 -23.31 20.89 -36.04
CA ALA A 591 -24.49 20.98 -36.88
C ALA A 591 -24.18 20.86 -38.37
N THR A 592 -25.08 20.23 -39.13
CA THR A 592 -25.12 20.38 -40.59
C THR A 592 -26.55 20.53 -41.11
N VAL A 593 -26.62 21.04 -42.35
CA VAL A 593 -27.83 21.27 -43.14
C VAL A 593 -28.45 19.94 -43.57
N ASN A 594 -29.71 19.67 -43.21
CA ASN A 594 -30.44 18.58 -43.86
C ASN A 594 -30.94 19.02 -45.24
N THR A 595 -30.87 18.11 -46.22
CA THR A 595 -31.34 18.34 -47.60
C THR A 595 -32.87 18.49 -47.74
N GLY A 596 -33.61 18.50 -46.63
CA GLY A 596 -35.06 18.79 -46.56
C GLY A 596 -35.43 20.03 -45.74
N GLY A 597 -34.44 20.82 -45.27
CA GLY A 597 -34.62 21.90 -44.30
C GLY A 597 -34.40 21.45 -42.85
N GLY A 598 -33.99 22.39 -42.00
CA GLY A 598 -33.67 22.16 -40.59
C GLY A 598 -32.34 21.44 -40.29
N ILE A 599 -31.95 21.47 -39.02
CA ILE A 599 -30.62 21.12 -38.51
C ILE A 599 -30.51 19.66 -38.07
N ALA A 600 -29.38 19.02 -38.37
CA ALA A 600 -28.95 17.80 -37.70
C ALA A 600 -27.74 18.14 -36.84
N VAL A 601 -27.85 17.93 -35.52
CA VAL A 601 -26.76 18.09 -34.54
C VAL A 601 -26.23 16.71 -34.15
N GLY A 602 -24.91 16.50 -34.10
CA GLY A 602 -24.32 15.23 -33.69
C GLY A 602 -22.81 15.28 -33.47
N ALA A 603 -22.31 14.42 -32.58
CA ALA A 603 -20.88 14.26 -32.35
C ALA A 603 -20.24 13.47 -33.51
N PRO A 604 -19.00 13.80 -33.93
CA PRO A 604 -18.27 13.00 -34.92
C PRO A 604 -18.16 11.53 -34.50
N ALA A 605 -18.44 10.64 -35.45
CA ALA A 605 -18.35 9.20 -35.24
C ALA A 605 -16.88 8.78 -35.21
N LEU A 606 -16.44 8.17 -34.11
CA LEU A 606 -15.42 7.14 -34.19
C LEU A 606 -16.15 5.78 -34.11
N ALA A 607 -15.43 4.69 -34.35
CA ALA A 607 -16.01 3.35 -34.41
C ALA A 607 -15.18 2.31 -33.66
N SER A 608 -14.13 2.76 -32.96
CA SER A 608 -13.11 1.90 -32.35
C SER A 608 -12.15 2.64 -31.41
N ASP A 609 -12.39 3.90 -31.02
CA ASP A 609 -11.37 4.67 -30.30
C ASP A 609 -11.36 4.35 -28.79
N LEU A 610 -10.27 3.72 -28.35
CA LEU A 610 -10.01 3.31 -26.98
C LEU A 610 -9.14 4.31 -26.21
N SER A 611 -8.58 5.35 -26.85
CA SER A 611 -7.67 6.29 -26.19
C SER A 611 -8.39 7.25 -25.25
N CYS A 612 -9.63 7.63 -25.57
CA CYS A 612 -10.45 8.59 -24.82
C CYS A 612 -10.96 8.04 -23.47
N ASN A 613 -10.25 7.10 -22.85
CA ASN A 613 -10.76 6.28 -21.75
C ASN A 613 -9.76 6.10 -20.58
N ALA A 614 -9.00 7.13 -20.24
CA ALA A 614 -8.16 7.15 -19.04
C ALA A 614 -7.87 8.56 -18.46
N ALA A 615 -8.71 9.02 -17.52
CA ALA A 615 -8.29 10.01 -16.51
C ALA A 615 -9.06 9.78 -15.19
N SER A 616 -8.34 9.55 -14.09
CA SER A 616 -8.90 9.50 -12.71
C SER A 616 -10.02 8.48 -12.39
N GLY A 617 -9.91 7.24 -12.87
CA GLY A 617 -10.55 6.07 -12.21
C GLY A 617 -12.06 5.88 -12.38
N TRP A 618 -12.79 6.81 -13.02
CA TRP A 618 -14.18 6.57 -13.43
C TRP A 618 -14.23 5.61 -14.61
N GLN A 619 -14.58 4.34 -14.37
CA GLN A 619 -14.90 3.39 -15.44
C GLN A 619 -16.28 3.70 -16.05
N SER A 620 -16.31 4.71 -16.91
CA SER A 620 -17.42 4.94 -17.82
C SER A 620 -17.47 3.82 -18.86
N THR A 621 -18.58 3.10 -18.91
CA THR A 621 -18.89 2.15 -19.99
C THR A 621 -19.73 2.82 -21.10
N GLY A 622 -19.68 4.15 -21.20
CA GLY A 622 -20.29 4.94 -22.28
C GLY A 622 -19.30 5.21 -23.44
N PRO A 623 -19.79 5.58 -24.63
CA PRO A 623 -18.96 5.79 -25.81
C PRO A 623 -18.20 7.14 -25.82
N GLU A 624 -16.92 7.07 -26.17
CA GLU A 624 -16.12 8.08 -26.89
C GLU A 624 -16.19 9.53 -26.34
N THR A 625 -15.38 9.79 -25.31
CA THR A 625 -15.59 10.91 -24.37
C THR A 625 -15.28 12.32 -24.90
N CYS A 626 -14.18 12.57 -25.62
CA CYS A 626 -13.77 13.95 -25.95
C CYS A 626 -14.78 14.67 -26.86
N ASN A 627 -15.22 14.00 -27.94
CA ASN A 627 -16.17 14.55 -28.89
C ASN A 627 -17.58 14.70 -28.30
N TYR A 628 -17.96 13.81 -27.37
CA TYR A 628 -19.17 13.94 -26.58
C TYR A 628 -19.08 15.10 -25.57
N THR A 629 -17.93 15.33 -24.94
CA THR A 629 -17.70 16.47 -24.03
C THR A 629 -17.78 17.81 -24.77
N GLY A 630 -17.21 17.91 -25.97
CA GLY A 630 -17.38 19.08 -26.84
C GLY A 630 -18.86 19.34 -27.17
N LEU A 631 -19.60 18.30 -27.57
CA LEU A 631 -21.04 18.40 -27.83
C LEU A 631 -21.84 18.85 -26.59
N VAL A 632 -21.53 18.28 -25.41
CA VAL A 632 -22.16 18.65 -24.13
C VAL A 632 -21.83 20.09 -23.74
N ASN A 633 -20.59 20.55 -23.97
CA ASN A 633 -20.19 21.93 -23.68
C ASN A 633 -20.87 22.93 -24.64
N ALA A 634 -20.99 22.60 -25.92
CA ALA A 634 -21.79 23.35 -26.89
C ALA A 634 -23.28 23.45 -26.48
N PHE A 635 -23.88 22.36 -25.99
CA PHE A 635 -25.24 22.42 -25.42
C PHE A 635 -25.35 23.26 -24.13
N LYS A 636 -24.32 23.28 -23.27
CA LYS A 636 -24.26 24.22 -22.12
C LYS A 636 -24.12 25.67 -22.59
N ALA A 637 -23.34 25.93 -23.65
CA ALA A 637 -23.16 27.27 -24.19
C ALA A 637 -24.48 27.90 -24.68
N VAL A 638 -25.44 27.09 -25.17
CA VAL A 638 -26.83 27.55 -25.39
C VAL A 638 -27.41 28.14 -24.10
N SER A 639 -27.36 27.40 -22.99
CA SER A 639 -27.85 27.87 -21.68
C SER A 639 -26.99 28.96 -21.00
N ASN A 640 -25.80 29.25 -21.52
CA ASN A 640 -25.01 30.44 -21.15
C ASN A 640 -25.48 31.70 -21.88
N LEU A 641 -26.06 31.55 -23.06
CA LEU A 641 -26.53 32.64 -23.93
C LEU A 641 -28.01 32.99 -23.72
N VAL A 642 -28.88 32.01 -23.42
CA VAL A 642 -30.34 32.18 -23.33
C VAL A 642 -30.96 31.44 -22.14
N ASP A 643 -31.94 32.06 -21.49
CA ASP A 643 -32.84 31.37 -20.54
C ASP A 643 -33.91 30.59 -21.34
N LEU A 644 -33.86 29.26 -21.25
CA LEU A 644 -34.76 28.34 -21.95
C LEU A 644 -36.24 28.50 -21.54
N GLY A 645 -36.51 28.87 -20.27
CA GLY A 645 -37.88 29.05 -19.78
C GLY A 645 -38.53 30.34 -20.26
N THR A 646 -37.75 31.42 -20.40
CA THR A 646 -38.26 32.72 -20.86
C THR A 646 -38.05 32.97 -22.36
N GLY A 647 -37.14 32.25 -23.02
CA GLY A 647 -36.69 32.50 -24.39
C GLY A 647 -36.06 33.89 -24.56
N THR A 648 -35.34 34.38 -23.55
CA THR A 648 -34.67 35.70 -23.58
C THR A 648 -33.18 35.54 -23.37
N ALA A 649 -32.39 36.29 -24.15
CA ALA A 649 -30.94 36.33 -24.00
C ALA A 649 -30.59 36.74 -22.56
N LEU A 650 -29.63 36.03 -21.97
CA LEU A 650 -29.10 36.36 -20.65
C LEU A 650 -28.25 37.63 -20.75
N THR A 651 -28.12 38.38 -19.66
CA THR A 651 -27.17 39.52 -19.59
C THR A 651 -25.81 39.07 -19.07
N ASN A 652 -25.80 38.09 -18.17
CA ASN A 652 -24.63 37.46 -17.60
C ASN A 652 -24.87 35.95 -17.48
N THR A 653 -23.82 35.15 -17.52
CA THR A 653 -23.91 33.68 -17.45
C THR A 653 -24.50 33.17 -16.13
N PRO A 654 -25.12 31.96 -16.08
CA PRO A 654 -25.79 31.46 -14.89
C PRO A 654 -24.85 31.22 -13.69
N ALA A 655 -25.32 31.58 -12.49
CA ALA A 655 -24.56 31.41 -11.24
C ALA A 655 -24.22 29.94 -10.95
N TYR A 656 -22.93 29.61 -10.87
CA TYR A 656 -22.45 28.23 -10.67
C TYR A 656 -22.59 27.78 -9.20
N LYS A 657 -23.71 27.11 -8.88
CA LYS A 657 -24.16 26.78 -7.51
C LYS A 657 -23.26 25.86 -6.68
N LEU A 658 -22.14 25.36 -7.21
CA LEU A 658 -21.34 24.31 -6.55
C LEU A 658 -19.95 24.74 -6.09
N ASP A 659 -19.49 25.96 -6.39
CA ASP A 659 -18.19 26.44 -5.91
C ASP A 659 -18.29 27.24 -4.59
N LEU A 660 -17.15 27.34 -3.92
CA LEU A 660 -16.91 27.60 -2.50
C LEU A 660 -17.79 28.65 -1.79
N ALA A 661 -18.45 28.17 -0.73
CA ALA A 661 -18.65 28.86 0.55
C ALA A 661 -19.46 30.18 0.58
N GLY A 662 -20.05 30.63 -0.52
CA GLY A 662 -20.96 31.79 -0.53
C GLY A 662 -20.26 33.12 -0.34
N ASP A 663 -19.06 33.28 -0.91
CA ASP A 663 -18.35 34.55 -0.97
C ASP A 663 -19.13 35.56 -1.86
N PRO A 664 -19.60 36.71 -1.32
CA PRO A 664 -20.36 37.69 -2.10
C PRO A 664 -19.51 38.46 -3.12
N ASN A 665 -18.19 38.26 -3.17
CA ASN A 665 -17.28 38.92 -4.11
C ASN A 665 -17.10 38.13 -5.42
N ILE A 666 -17.52 36.85 -5.48
CA ILE A 666 -17.56 36.07 -6.72
C ILE A 666 -18.88 36.36 -7.44
N LEU A 667 -18.89 37.44 -8.22
CA LEU A 667 -20.00 37.77 -9.12
C LEU A 667 -20.02 36.81 -10.33
N ASN A 668 -21.19 36.60 -10.93
CA ASN A 668 -21.35 35.80 -12.14
C ASN A 668 -20.50 36.42 -13.26
N ASN A 669 -19.47 35.71 -13.72
CA ASN A 669 -18.22 36.36 -14.11
C ASN A 669 -18.05 36.64 -15.62
N SER A 670 -19.12 36.48 -16.42
CA SER A 670 -19.09 36.85 -17.85
C SER A 670 -20.34 37.51 -18.37
N THR A 671 -20.12 38.58 -19.12
CA THR A 671 -21.15 39.36 -19.83
C THR A 671 -21.51 38.67 -21.15
N VAL A 672 -22.82 38.61 -21.42
CA VAL A 672 -23.42 38.00 -22.60
C VAL A 672 -23.82 39.12 -23.59
N PRO A 673 -23.50 39.03 -24.89
CA PRO A 673 -23.73 40.09 -25.88
C PRO A 673 -25.21 40.21 -26.29
N THR A 674 -26.06 40.59 -25.33
CA THR A 674 -27.52 40.59 -25.39
C THR A 674 -28.06 41.32 -26.62
N THR A 675 -27.50 42.48 -26.97
CA THR A 675 -27.98 43.29 -28.11
C THR A 675 -27.63 42.67 -29.46
N ARG A 676 -26.49 41.99 -29.59
CA ARG A 676 -26.12 41.24 -30.80
C ARG A 676 -27.05 40.05 -31.00
N ILE A 677 -27.32 39.28 -29.94
CA ILE A 677 -28.25 38.14 -29.99
C ILE A 677 -29.66 38.63 -30.37
N ASN A 678 -30.13 39.75 -29.79
CA ASN A 678 -31.41 40.36 -30.14
C ASN A 678 -31.44 40.89 -31.59
N ALA A 679 -30.36 41.48 -32.10
CA ALA A 679 -30.28 41.94 -33.49
C ALA A 679 -30.32 40.77 -34.49
N LEU A 680 -29.60 39.69 -34.20
CA LEU A 680 -29.68 38.44 -34.97
C LEU A 680 -31.09 37.84 -34.90
N ALA A 681 -31.76 37.92 -33.74
CA ALA A 681 -33.13 37.47 -33.58
C ALA A 681 -34.13 38.33 -34.40
N ASP A 682 -33.94 39.65 -34.44
CA ASP A 682 -34.72 40.55 -35.33
C ASP A 682 -34.47 40.24 -36.82
N MET A 683 -33.25 39.86 -37.22
CA MET A 683 -32.97 39.41 -38.60
C MET A 683 -33.80 38.18 -38.95
N LEU A 684 -33.89 37.19 -38.05
CA LEU A 684 -34.77 36.02 -38.25
C LEU A 684 -36.24 36.43 -38.27
N ALA A 685 -36.67 37.31 -37.35
CA ALA A 685 -38.04 37.80 -37.27
C ALA A 685 -38.50 38.52 -38.55
N SER A 686 -37.60 39.19 -39.29
CA SER A 686 -37.90 39.75 -40.61
C SER A 686 -38.43 38.72 -41.63
N CYS A 687 -38.15 37.43 -41.43
CA CYS A 687 -38.78 36.32 -42.13
C CYS A 687 -39.96 35.71 -41.35
N VAL A 688 -39.83 35.47 -40.04
CA VAL A 688 -40.86 34.78 -39.22
C VAL A 688 -42.18 35.58 -39.14
N GLU A 689 -42.11 36.90 -39.06
CA GLU A 689 -43.28 37.79 -39.11
C GLU A 689 -43.78 38.06 -40.55
N SER A 690 -43.19 37.43 -41.58
CA SER A 690 -43.56 37.66 -42.99
C SER A 690 -44.54 36.62 -43.56
N SER A 691 -45.37 37.05 -44.52
CA SER A 691 -46.40 36.22 -45.17
C SER A 691 -45.84 35.29 -46.28
N GLY A 692 -44.92 34.40 -45.88
CA GLY A 692 -44.48 33.27 -46.71
C GLY A 692 -43.13 33.42 -47.42
N SER A 693 -42.65 32.29 -47.95
CA SER A 693 -41.25 32.06 -48.32
C SER A 693 -40.64 33.01 -49.36
N THR A 694 -41.43 33.63 -50.23
CA THR A 694 -40.92 34.62 -51.20
C THR A 694 -40.30 35.84 -50.52
N SER A 695 -40.89 36.30 -49.41
CA SER A 695 -40.40 37.46 -48.65
C SER A 695 -39.05 37.16 -48.01
N CYS A 696 -38.95 36.00 -47.32
CA CYS A 696 -37.71 35.48 -46.76
C CYS A 696 -36.63 35.27 -47.84
N GLY A 697 -37.01 34.70 -48.99
CA GLY A 697 -36.14 34.48 -50.15
C GLY A 697 -35.46 35.76 -50.64
N SER A 698 -36.22 36.84 -50.84
CA SER A 698 -35.68 38.14 -51.28
C SER A 698 -34.99 38.95 -50.17
N GLY A 699 -35.27 38.65 -48.90
CA GLY A 699 -34.69 39.32 -47.73
C GLY A 699 -33.61 38.47 -47.07
N LEU A 700 -33.91 37.99 -45.84
CA LEU A 700 -33.02 37.20 -44.99
C LEU A 700 -32.20 36.14 -45.75
N PHE A 701 -32.83 35.32 -46.59
CA PHE A 701 -32.14 34.23 -47.26
C PHE A 701 -31.19 34.69 -48.37
N THR A 702 -31.39 35.89 -48.94
CA THR A 702 -30.41 36.46 -49.86
C THR A 702 -29.20 37.01 -49.09
N ALA A 703 -29.43 37.64 -47.94
CA ALA A 703 -28.38 38.24 -47.12
C ALA A 703 -27.55 37.21 -46.31
N ALA A 704 -28.18 36.14 -45.82
CA ALA A 704 -27.52 35.07 -45.06
C ALA A 704 -26.71 34.10 -45.93
N LYS A 705 -26.80 34.19 -47.27
CA LYS A 705 -26.23 33.22 -48.20
C LYS A 705 -24.68 33.23 -48.16
N PRO A 706 -24.00 32.12 -47.84
CA PRO A 706 -22.55 32.04 -47.85
C PRO A 706 -21.93 32.28 -49.24
N SER A 707 -20.72 32.83 -49.27
CA SER A 707 -19.97 33.08 -50.50
C SER A 707 -19.69 31.79 -51.27
N GLY A 708 -20.20 31.68 -52.50
CA GLY A 708 -20.15 30.46 -53.30
C GLY A 708 -21.13 29.35 -52.90
N GLY A 709 -21.81 29.47 -51.75
CA GLY A 709 -22.77 28.51 -51.22
C GLY A 709 -24.15 28.55 -51.88
N THR A 710 -25.03 27.65 -51.40
CA THR A 710 -26.47 27.68 -51.67
C THR A 710 -27.19 28.71 -50.80
N GLN A 711 -28.39 29.11 -51.21
CA GLN A 711 -29.27 29.96 -50.40
C GLN A 711 -30.01 29.10 -49.34
N PRO A 712 -30.11 29.55 -48.07
CA PRO A 712 -30.92 28.87 -47.06
C PRO A 712 -32.40 28.74 -47.47
N GLY A 713 -33.02 27.62 -47.10
CA GLY A 713 -34.45 27.35 -47.35
C GLY A 713 -35.39 27.76 -46.21
N ASP A 714 -34.85 27.93 -45.00
CA ASP A 714 -35.57 28.19 -43.76
C ASP A 714 -34.75 29.07 -42.79
N THR A 715 -35.41 29.59 -41.74
CA THR A 715 -34.80 30.52 -40.78
C THR A 715 -33.72 29.91 -39.89
N LEU A 716 -33.78 28.62 -39.57
CA LEU A 716 -32.74 27.95 -38.80
C LEU A 716 -31.49 27.74 -39.66
N GLN A 717 -31.68 27.40 -40.94
CA GLN A 717 -30.57 27.33 -41.87
C GLN A 717 -29.93 28.69 -42.10
N ALA A 718 -30.72 29.76 -42.22
CA ALA A 718 -30.18 31.12 -42.29
C ALA A 718 -29.40 31.51 -41.01
N ALA A 719 -29.87 31.10 -39.83
CA ALA A 719 -29.15 31.33 -38.57
C ALA A 719 -27.82 30.57 -38.53
N LEU A 720 -27.79 29.33 -39.02
CA LEU A 720 -26.58 28.50 -39.11
C LEU A 720 -25.58 29.04 -40.14
N ASP A 721 -26.06 29.45 -41.32
CA ASP A 721 -25.23 30.05 -42.37
C ASP A 721 -24.57 31.35 -41.88
N ILE A 722 -25.31 32.20 -41.15
CA ILE A 722 -24.75 33.41 -40.52
C ILE A 722 -23.75 33.04 -39.41
N ALA A 723 -24.09 32.09 -38.53
CA ALA A 723 -23.20 31.66 -37.45
C ALA A 723 -21.85 31.15 -37.95
N GLN A 724 -21.85 30.35 -39.04
CA GLN A 724 -20.65 29.81 -39.68
C GLN A 724 -19.95 30.81 -40.64
N ASN A 725 -20.55 31.98 -40.92
CA ASN A 725 -19.99 33.00 -41.83
C ASN A 725 -20.28 34.44 -41.31
N PRO A 726 -19.92 34.81 -40.06
CA PRO A 726 -20.51 35.96 -39.37
C PRO A 726 -20.14 37.33 -39.94
N GLY A 727 -19.13 37.41 -40.83
CA GLY A 727 -18.78 38.60 -41.60
C GLY A 727 -19.47 38.75 -42.97
N ASN A 728 -20.31 37.80 -43.39
CA ASN A 728 -20.92 37.77 -44.73
C ASN A 728 -22.14 38.70 -44.84
N ASP A 729 -22.12 39.65 -45.79
CA ASP A 729 -23.21 40.58 -46.13
C ASP A 729 -23.90 41.30 -44.94
N VAL A 730 -23.16 41.52 -43.85
CA VAL A 730 -23.61 42.16 -42.60
C VAL A 730 -24.36 43.49 -42.78
N PRO A 731 -23.96 44.42 -43.69
CA PRO A 731 -24.74 45.63 -43.95
C PRO A 731 -26.13 45.37 -44.53
N THR A 732 -26.31 44.28 -45.28
CA THR A 732 -27.61 43.84 -45.80
C THR A 732 -28.45 43.22 -44.67
N LEU A 733 -27.83 42.38 -43.84
CA LEU A 733 -28.48 41.75 -42.67
C LEU A 733 -28.99 42.79 -41.66
N LEU A 734 -28.14 43.75 -41.25
CA LEU A 734 -28.56 44.86 -40.38
C LEU A 734 -29.54 45.81 -41.09
N GLY A 735 -29.49 45.89 -42.42
CA GLY A 735 -30.49 46.58 -43.23
C GLY A 735 -31.90 46.01 -43.10
N LEU A 736 -32.05 44.70 -42.89
CA LEU A 736 -33.34 44.08 -42.58
C LEU A 736 -33.90 44.63 -41.26
N VAL A 737 -33.08 44.56 -40.20
CA VAL A 737 -33.41 45.02 -38.84
C VAL A 737 -33.76 46.52 -38.82
N ALA A 738 -33.02 47.34 -39.57
CA ALA A 738 -33.29 48.77 -39.72
C ALA A 738 -34.53 49.11 -40.58
N SER A 739 -35.04 48.13 -41.36
CA SER A 739 -36.25 48.31 -42.19
C SER A 739 -37.55 47.87 -41.52
N MET A 740 -37.48 47.15 -40.40
CA MET A 740 -38.64 46.70 -39.63
C MET A 740 -39.37 47.88 -38.99
N THR A 741 -40.70 47.92 -39.11
CA THR A 741 -41.53 48.99 -38.51
C THR A 741 -41.62 48.90 -36.98
N THR A 742 -41.35 47.70 -36.45
CA THR A 742 -41.37 47.32 -35.04
C THR A 742 -40.38 46.18 -34.88
N GLN A 743 -39.42 46.28 -33.96
CA GLN A 743 -38.51 45.20 -33.61
C GLN A 743 -39.14 44.39 -32.46
N PRO A 744 -39.25 43.06 -32.55
CA PRO A 744 -39.73 42.22 -31.46
C PRO A 744 -38.78 42.19 -30.26
N TYR A 745 -37.47 42.43 -30.47
CA TYR A 745 -36.45 42.39 -29.43
C TYR A 745 -35.82 43.77 -29.15
N SER A 746 -35.07 43.87 -28.04
CA SER A 746 -34.47 45.13 -27.58
C SER A 746 -33.02 45.28 -28.05
N LEU A 747 -32.76 46.25 -28.94
CA LEU A 747 -31.40 46.63 -29.35
C LEU A 747 -30.72 47.63 -28.40
N THR A 748 -31.43 48.10 -27.38
CA THR A 748 -30.81 48.75 -26.21
C THR A 748 -30.37 47.69 -25.22
N SER A 749 -29.11 47.74 -24.79
CA SER A 749 -28.59 46.82 -23.78
C SER A 749 -29.30 47.03 -22.43
N PRO A 750 -29.66 45.95 -21.70
CA PRO A 750 -30.14 46.05 -20.33
C PRO A 750 -29.04 46.40 -19.31
N ASP A 751 -27.76 46.27 -19.67
CA ASP A 751 -26.65 46.44 -18.74
C ASP A 751 -26.25 47.92 -18.53
N PRO A 752 -25.98 48.37 -17.28
CA PRO A 752 -25.69 49.78 -16.99
C PRO A 752 -24.35 50.28 -17.57
N GLY A 753 -24.39 50.91 -18.74
CA GLY A 753 -23.26 51.66 -19.32
C GLY A 753 -22.96 51.34 -20.78
N SER A 754 -23.41 50.19 -21.27
CA SER A 754 -23.34 49.81 -22.69
C SER A 754 -24.14 50.76 -23.58
N SER A 755 -23.61 51.07 -24.76
CA SER A 755 -24.34 51.83 -25.79
C SER A 755 -25.29 50.92 -26.58
N PRO A 756 -26.43 51.44 -27.11
CA PRO A 756 -27.29 50.67 -28.01
C PRO A 756 -26.57 50.26 -29.30
N LEU A 757 -26.95 49.13 -29.87
CA LEU A 757 -26.33 48.62 -31.10
C LEU A 757 -26.64 49.53 -32.31
N ALA A 758 -25.61 50.00 -32.99
CA ALA A 758 -25.75 50.85 -34.17
C ALA A 758 -26.11 50.02 -35.43
N VAL A 759 -27.33 50.18 -35.94
CA VAL A 759 -27.79 49.51 -37.18
C VAL A 759 -27.55 50.33 -38.46
N THR A 760 -27.24 51.63 -38.34
CA THR A 760 -26.89 52.52 -39.46
C THR A 760 -25.89 53.59 -39.02
N GLY A 761 -24.86 53.89 -39.83
CA GLY A 761 -23.86 54.91 -39.53
C GLY A 761 -22.42 54.42 -39.69
N PRO A 762 -21.42 55.14 -39.15
CA PRO A 762 -20.02 54.71 -39.14
C PRO A 762 -19.71 53.68 -38.04
N ASP A 763 -20.51 53.64 -36.98
CA ASP A 763 -20.30 52.80 -35.79
C ASP A 763 -20.96 51.40 -35.89
N VAL A 764 -21.38 51.01 -37.10
CA VAL A 764 -22.13 49.77 -37.38
C VAL A 764 -21.21 48.55 -37.35
N PRO A 765 -21.61 47.42 -36.74
CA PRO A 765 -20.84 46.18 -36.78
C PRO A 765 -20.55 45.73 -38.22
N THR A 766 -19.29 45.37 -38.48
CA THR A 766 -18.84 44.76 -39.75
C THR A 766 -18.85 43.23 -39.71
N ASP A 767 -19.25 42.66 -38.58
CA ASP A 767 -19.24 41.24 -38.24
C ASP A 767 -20.26 40.98 -37.12
N LEU A 768 -20.91 39.81 -37.16
CA LEU A 768 -21.98 39.38 -36.25
C LEU A 768 -21.53 38.27 -35.29
N THR A 769 -20.23 38.09 -35.07
CA THR A 769 -19.69 37.17 -34.07
C THR A 769 -20.24 37.47 -32.67
N LEU A 770 -20.52 36.42 -31.90
CA LEU A 770 -20.83 36.50 -30.47
C LEU A 770 -19.56 36.27 -29.67
N ALA A 771 -19.26 37.15 -28.72
CA ALA A 771 -18.12 37.04 -27.83
C ALA A 771 -18.58 37.08 -26.37
N LEU A 772 -18.31 36.01 -25.61
CA LEU A 772 -18.49 36.00 -24.15
C LEU A 772 -17.21 36.52 -23.50
N THR A 773 -17.34 37.57 -22.70
CA THR A 773 -16.19 38.25 -22.08
C THR A 773 -16.18 37.95 -20.58
N PHE A 774 -15.11 37.30 -20.11
CA PHE A 774 -14.91 36.91 -18.72
C PHE A 774 -14.01 37.92 -18.00
N THR A 775 -14.56 38.62 -17.02
CA THR A 775 -13.89 39.72 -16.31
C THR A 775 -14.18 39.68 -14.82
N GLY A 776 -13.15 39.38 -14.01
CA GLY A 776 -13.26 39.46 -12.56
C GLY A 776 -12.16 38.70 -11.81
N ALA A 777 -12.35 38.56 -10.49
CA ALA A 777 -11.30 38.26 -9.51
C ALA A 777 -10.60 36.89 -9.66
N GLY A 778 -11.15 35.98 -10.47
CA GLY A 778 -10.50 34.69 -10.80
C GLY A 778 -9.42 34.77 -11.88
N LEU A 779 -9.49 35.78 -12.76
CA LEU A 779 -8.51 36.02 -13.83
C LEU A 779 -7.46 37.04 -13.37
N GLY A 780 -7.91 38.26 -13.05
CA GLY A 780 -7.07 39.30 -12.47
C GLY A 780 -7.29 39.38 -10.97
N VAL A 781 -6.25 39.12 -10.17
CA VAL A 781 -6.28 39.34 -8.72
C VAL A 781 -6.55 40.82 -8.43
N ALA A 782 -7.72 41.10 -7.84
CA ALA A 782 -8.28 42.46 -7.78
C ALA A 782 -7.35 43.49 -7.11
N PRO A 783 -7.36 44.77 -7.57
CA PRO A 783 -6.54 45.86 -7.03
C PRO A 783 -7.02 46.28 -5.63
N GLY A 784 -6.72 45.43 -4.65
CA GLY A 784 -7.17 45.54 -3.26
C GLY A 784 -6.62 44.45 -2.34
N VAL A 785 -6.24 43.28 -2.88
CA VAL A 785 -5.46 42.30 -2.11
C VAL A 785 -4.01 42.74 -2.09
N THR A 786 -3.60 43.40 -1.01
CA THR A 786 -2.20 43.60 -0.68
C THR A 786 -1.60 42.28 -0.19
N PHE A 787 -0.49 41.85 -0.80
CA PHE A 787 0.34 40.78 -0.25
C PHE A 787 0.98 41.23 1.07
N ALA A 788 1.54 40.28 1.84
CA ALA A 788 2.10 40.56 3.18
C ALA A 788 3.30 41.53 3.19
N ASP A 789 3.88 41.84 2.02
CA ASP A 789 4.92 42.84 1.80
C ASP A 789 4.39 44.24 1.42
N GLY A 790 3.09 44.37 1.16
CA GLY A 790 2.44 45.60 0.71
C GLY A 790 2.34 45.78 -0.81
N SER A 791 2.66 44.76 -1.62
CA SER A 791 2.48 44.79 -3.08
C SER A 791 1.04 44.46 -3.51
N ASN A 792 0.60 45.02 -4.64
CA ASN A 792 -0.70 44.74 -5.28
C ASN A 792 -0.54 43.71 -6.42
N GLY A 793 -1.67 43.18 -6.91
CA GLY A 793 -1.77 42.12 -7.92
C GLY A 793 -0.85 42.19 -9.15
N GLY A 794 -0.45 41.01 -9.64
CA GLY A 794 0.46 40.79 -10.76
C GLY A 794 -0.15 41.09 -12.14
N SER A 795 0.39 40.42 -13.17
CA SER A 795 -0.03 40.60 -14.56
C SER A 795 -0.08 39.24 -15.23
N LEU A 796 -1.19 38.89 -15.89
CA LEU A 796 -1.18 37.70 -16.75
C LEU A 796 -0.29 38.02 -17.95
N ASN A 797 0.84 37.33 -18.03
CA ASN A 797 1.78 37.37 -19.13
C ASN A 797 2.21 35.92 -19.32
N GLY A 798 1.62 35.24 -20.30
CA GLY A 798 1.84 33.82 -20.51
C GLY A 798 0.85 33.16 -21.47
N ALA A 799 1.22 31.94 -21.87
CA ALA A 799 0.44 31.10 -22.77
C ALA A 799 -0.84 30.55 -22.13
N MET A 800 -1.80 30.18 -22.98
CA MET A 800 -2.91 29.32 -22.58
C MET A 800 -2.81 27.93 -23.21
N GLY A 801 -3.57 26.99 -22.66
CA GLY A 801 -3.91 25.71 -23.28
C GLY A 801 -5.32 25.30 -22.87
N ILE A 802 -5.88 24.30 -23.55
CA ILE A 802 -7.20 23.73 -23.22
C ILE A 802 -7.05 22.22 -23.06
N ASP A 803 -7.58 21.65 -21.97
CA ASP A 803 -7.48 20.22 -21.70
C ASP A 803 -8.59 19.38 -22.36
N ALA A 804 -8.47 18.06 -22.27
CA ALA A 804 -9.44 17.12 -22.86
C ALA A 804 -10.87 17.21 -22.29
N ALA A 805 -11.09 17.91 -21.18
CA ALA A 805 -12.42 18.20 -20.64
C ALA A 805 -12.98 19.57 -21.12
N GLY A 806 -12.17 20.34 -21.85
CA GLY A 806 -12.48 21.70 -22.29
C GLY A 806 -12.12 22.79 -21.27
N ASN A 807 -11.36 22.48 -20.22
CA ASN A 807 -10.94 23.51 -19.26
C ASN A 807 -9.80 24.34 -19.85
N ILE A 808 -9.90 25.67 -19.73
CA ILE A 808 -8.90 26.64 -20.17
C ILE A 808 -7.89 26.86 -19.03
N TRP A 809 -6.61 26.64 -19.32
CA TRP A 809 -5.49 26.85 -18.41
C TRP A 809 -4.66 28.05 -18.86
N VAL A 810 -4.33 28.95 -17.94
CA VAL A 810 -3.74 30.27 -18.23
C VAL A 810 -2.54 30.55 -17.34
N GLY A 811 -1.35 30.72 -17.92
CA GLY A 811 -0.10 31.01 -17.19
C GLY A 811 0.17 32.51 -16.94
N ALA A 812 0.87 32.83 -15.84
CA ALA A 812 1.11 34.21 -15.40
C ALA A 812 2.32 34.41 -14.45
N GLY A 813 2.75 35.67 -14.30
CA GLY A 813 3.81 36.11 -13.38
C GLY A 813 3.33 37.08 -12.30
N ILE A 814 3.94 37.02 -11.11
CA ILE A 814 3.61 37.87 -9.96
C ILE A 814 4.74 38.87 -9.68
N PHE A 815 4.39 40.16 -9.69
CA PHE A 815 5.31 41.30 -9.63
C PHE A 815 5.13 42.10 -8.33
N SER A 816 6.20 42.26 -7.54
CA SER A 816 6.21 43.16 -6.39
C SER A 816 6.42 44.62 -6.83
N THR A 817 5.30 45.35 -6.93
CA THR A 817 5.23 46.81 -7.14
C THR A 817 5.79 47.33 -8.48
N ASN A 818 5.78 48.66 -8.63
CA ASN A 818 6.05 49.43 -9.85
C ASN A 818 7.49 49.28 -10.42
N THR A 819 8.34 48.45 -9.81
CA THR A 819 9.78 48.35 -10.09
C THR A 819 10.19 47.02 -10.73
N PHE A 820 9.22 46.20 -11.18
CA PHE A 820 9.47 44.91 -11.86
C PHE A 820 10.39 43.95 -11.06
N GLN A 821 10.30 43.98 -9.74
CA GLN A 821 10.94 42.96 -8.88
C GLN A 821 9.96 41.78 -8.77
N THR A 822 10.34 40.61 -9.27
CA THR A 822 9.43 39.49 -9.53
C THR A 822 9.51 38.45 -8.42
N SER A 823 8.36 37.87 -8.05
CA SER A 823 8.23 37.19 -6.74
C SER A 823 7.64 35.78 -6.77
N ALA A 824 6.81 35.43 -7.77
CA ALA A 824 6.19 34.11 -7.89
C ALA A 824 5.59 33.88 -9.30
N LEU A 825 5.22 32.63 -9.58
CA LEU A 825 4.49 32.20 -10.77
C LEU A 825 3.03 31.85 -10.42
N MET A 826 2.15 31.87 -11.42
CA MET A 826 0.73 31.51 -11.29
C MET A 826 0.26 30.77 -12.53
N ILE A 827 -0.66 29.82 -12.35
CA ILE A 827 -1.59 29.35 -13.37
C ILE A 827 -2.98 29.37 -12.76
N ALA A 828 -3.96 29.83 -13.53
CA ALA A 828 -5.37 29.64 -13.24
C ALA A 828 -5.98 28.65 -14.25
N GLY A 829 -6.77 27.70 -13.74
CA GLY A 829 -7.60 26.81 -14.56
C GLY A 829 -9.06 27.21 -14.42
N PHE A 830 -9.76 27.29 -15.55
CA PHE A 830 -11.19 27.61 -15.66
C PHE A 830 -11.87 26.48 -16.43
N ASN A 831 -13.09 26.10 -16.08
CA ASN A 831 -13.84 25.15 -16.89
C ASN A 831 -14.25 25.74 -18.24
N ALA A 832 -14.81 24.92 -19.14
CA ALA A 832 -15.37 25.33 -20.44
C ALA A 832 -16.53 26.36 -20.37
N LEU A 833 -16.87 26.87 -19.17
CA LEU A 833 -17.83 27.93 -18.92
C LEU A 833 -17.15 29.16 -18.30
N GLY A 834 -15.82 29.24 -18.38
CA GLY A 834 -14.95 30.29 -17.82
C GLY A 834 -15.03 30.50 -16.30
N ALA A 835 -15.67 29.58 -15.56
CA ALA A 835 -15.68 29.60 -14.10
C ALA A 835 -14.40 28.92 -13.56
N PRO A 836 -13.76 29.46 -12.51
CA PRO A 836 -12.52 28.88 -11.98
C PRO A 836 -12.74 27.44 -11.50
N LEU A 837 -11.70 26.61 -11.65
CA LEU A 837 -11.70 25.25 -11.10
C LEU A 837 -11.42 25.30 -9.59
N SER A 838 -12.21 24.56 -8.80
CA SER A 838 -11.99 24.35 -7.36
C SER A 838 -10.69 23.58 -7.11
N GLN A 839 -9.57 24.29 -6.98
CA GLN A 839 -8.25 23.68 -6.75
C GLN A 839 -8.14 23.16 -5.31
N THR A 840 -7.69 21.92 -5.15
CA THR A 840 -7.50 21.30 -3.82
C THR A 840 -6.36 21.99 -3.05
N PRO A 841 -6.54 22.35 -1.76
CA PRO A 841 -5.45 22.87 -0.93
C PRO A 841 -4.26 21.89 -0.90
N ALA A 842 -3.07 22.38 -1.26
CA ALA A 842 -1.90 21.55 -1.49
C ALA A 842 -1.50 20.69 -0.26
N THR A 843 -1.39 19.38 -0.46
CA THR A 843 -0.87 18.46 0.55
C THR A 843 0.64 18.66 0.74
N THR A 844 1.07 18.99 1.96
CA THR A 844 2.46 19.32 2.27
C THR A 844 3.42 18.13 2.09
N LEU A 845 4.34 18.22 1.11
CA LEU A 845 5.49 17.32 1.01
C LEU A 845 6.68 17.84 1.84
N SER A 846 7.38 16.93 2.50
CA SER A 846 8.40 17.24 3.52
C SER A 846 9.79 17.54 2.94
N SER A 847 9.87 18.42 1.93
CA SER A 847 11.13 18.86 1.31
C SER A 847 11.10 20.31 0.78
N GLY A 848 10.34 21.21 1.42
CA GLY A 848 10.56 22.66 1.29
C GLY A 848 10.02 23.35 0.02
N THR A 849 9.14 22.70 -0.75
CA THR A 849 8.41 23.38 -1.84
C THR A 849 7.00 22.79 -2.02
N PRO A 850 5.96 23.61 -1.81
CA PRO A 850 4.73 23.49 -2.61
C PRO A 850 4.12 24.86 -2.97
N THR A 851 3.70 25.04 -4.22
CA THR A 851 2.79 26.15 -4.61
C THR A 851 2.02 25.78 -5.87
N TYR A 852 0.76 25.35 -5.70
CA TYR A 852 -0.32 25.47 -6.69
C TYR A 852 -1.67 25.47 -5.97
N GLY A 853 -2.64 26.25 -6.46
CA GLY A 853 -3.98 26.37 -5.87
C GLY A 853 -4.10 27.29 -4.66
N GLY A 854 -4.43 28.56 -4.92
CA GLY A 854 -4.81 29.54 -3.88
C GLY A 854 -3.65 30.37 -3.32
N TYR A 855 -3.98 31.58 -2.87
CA TYR A 855 -3.06 32.59 -2.36
C TYR A 855 -2.07 32.08 -1.28
N ASN A 856 -0.79 31.91 -1.66
CA ASN A 856 0.33 32.21 -0.77
C ASN A 856 1.64 32.44 -1.56
N PRO A 857 2.25 33.64 -1.53
CA PRO A 857 3.63 33.79 -1.97
C PRO A 857 4.58 33.20 -0.91
N GLU A 858 5.47 32.29 -1.29
CA GLU A 858 6.65 31.95 -0.48
C GLU A 858 7.78 32.94 -0.81
N PRO A 859 8.08 33.96 0.03
CA PRO A 859 8.97 35.06 -0.38
C PRO A 859 10.44 34.67 -0.49
N ASN A 860 10.79 33.41 -0.19
CA ASN A 860 12.14 32.98 0.17
C ASN A 860 12.67 31.78 -0.64
N ALA A 861 11.85 31.18 -1.51
CA ALA A 861 12.11 29.84 -2.05
C ALA A 861 12.74 29.83 -3.46
N ILE A 862 14.07 29.60 -3.50
CA ILE A 862 14.89 29.20 -4.67
C ILE A 862 15.24 30.34 -5.66
N GLN A 863 16.54 30.62 -5.83
CA GLN A 863 17.09 31.64 -6.75
C GLN A 863 17.06 31.25 -8.26
N ASN A 864 16.35 30.19 -8.65
CA ASN A 864 16.49 29.52 -9.96
C ASN A 864 15.16 29.41 -10.75
N ARG A 865 14.08 30.08 -10.35
CA ARG A 865 12.79 30.07 -11.06
C ARG A 865 12.50 31.38 -11.78
N GLY A 866 11.95 31.29 -12.98
CA GLY A 866 11.61 32.44 -13.81
C GLY A 866 10.47 33.31 -13.26
N PRO A 867 10.41 34.59 -13.68
CA PRO A 867 9.35 35.51 -13.27
C PRO A 867 7.97 35.32 -13.94
N GLU A 868 7.91 34.64 -15.08
CA GLU A 868 6.72 34.53 -15.95
C GLU A 868 6.62 33.10 -16.52
N ILE A 869 5.48 32.74 -17.13
CA ILE A 869 5.31 31.46 -17.85
C ILE A 869 5.38 31.72 -19.35
N THR A 870 6.37 31.13 -20.04
CA THR A 870 6.65 31.40 -21.47
C THR A 870 5.84 30.52 -22.39
N SER A 871 5.61 29.26 -22.01
CA SER A 871 4.79 28.31 -22.75
C SER A 871 4.09 27.33 -21.81
N LEU A 872 2.96 26.82 -22.28
CA LEU A 872 2.04 25.93 -21.58
C LEU A 872 1.52 24.93 -22.61
N ALA A 873 1.59 23.64 -22.29
CA ALA A 873 1.01 22.57 -23.07
C ALA A 873 0.35 21.55 -22.14
N ILE A 874 -0.57 20.73 -22.66
CA ILE A 874 -1.34 19.75 -21.88
C ILE A 874 -1.25 18.42 -22.61
N ASP A 875 -0.97 17.35 -21.87
CA ASP A 875 -0.86 16.01 -22.44
C ASP A 875 -2.21 15.26 -22.50
N GLN A 876 -2.20 14.09 -23.12
CA GLN A 876 -3.38 13.23 -23.29
C GLN A 876 -3.91 12.65 -21.96
N SER A 877 -3.14 12.72 -20.86
CA SER A 877 -3.55 12.31 -19.52
C SER A 877 -4.23 13.46 -18.75
N GLY A 878 -4.15 14.70 -19.25
CA GLY A 878 -4.58 15.90 -18.56
C GLY A 878 -3.55 16.45 -17.58
N ASN A 879 -2.27 16.09 -17.72
CA ASN A 879 -1.19 16.74 -16.97
C ASN A 879 -0.84 18.06 -17.65
N LEU A 880 -0.58 19.09 -16.83
CA LEU A 880 -0.25 20.42 -17.31
C LEU A 880 1.26 20.61 -17.31
N TRP A 881 1.85 20.90 -18.47
CA TRP A 881 3.27 21.11 -18.65
C TRP A 881 3.55 22.59 -18.93
N VAL A 882 4.54 23.18 -18.26
CA VAL A 882 4.93 24.58 -18.48
C VAL A 882 6.43 24.82 -18.49
N ASN A 883 6.84 25.88 -19.17
CA ASN A 883 8.15 26.50 -19.03
C ASN A 883 8.00 27.85 -18.30
N ASP A 884 8.81 28.09 -17.27
CA ASP A 884 8.98 29.44 -16.69
C ASP A 884 10.00 30.28 -17.49
N SER A 885 10.17 31.58 -17.24
CA SER A 885 11.12 32.42 -18.02
C SER A 885 12.60 32.37 -17.57
N TYR A 886 12.98 31.52 -16.60
CA TYR A 886 14.34 30.94 -16.49
C TYR A 886 14.40 29.51 -17.08
N ASN A 887 13.22 28.99 -17.44
CA ASN A 887 12.95 27.90 -18.37
C ASN A 887 13.34 26.54 -17.80
N ASN A 888 12.85 26.33 -16.58
CA ASN A 888 12.59 25.01 -16.03
C ASN A 888 11.33 24.45 -16.73
N VAL A 889 11.42 23.25 -17.33
CA VAL A 889 10.26 22.45 -17.73
C VAL A 889 9.65 21.81 -16.48
N ILE A 890 8.34 21.93 -16.29
CA ILE A 890 7.65 21.49 -15.06
C ILE A 890 6.34 20.80 -15.44
N GLU A 891 6.18 19.56 -14.97
CA GLU A 891 4.89 18.86 -14.91
C GLU A 891 4.13 19.30 -13.65
N ILE A 892 2.88 19.75 -13.82
CA ILE A 892 1.99 20.29 -12.78
C ILE A 892 0.71 19.44 -12.80
N ASN A 893 0.81 18.25 -12.22
CA ASN A 893 -0.25 17.25 -12.29
C ASN A 893 -1.57 17.72 -11.67
N THR A 894 -2.66 17.60 -12.46
CA THR A 894 -4.02 17.99 -12.08
C THR A 894 -4.66 17.05 -11.04
N SER A 895 -3.96 15.97 -10.68
CA SER A 895 -4.17 15.19 -9.46
C SER A 895 -2.84 14.59 -8.97
N PRO A 896 -2.64 14.40 -7.65
CA PRO A 896 -1.30 14.25 -7.08
C PRO A 896 -0.69 12.85 -7.21
N SER A 897 -0.05 12.58 -8.35
CA SER A 897 0.93 11.50 -8.48
C SER A 897 2.07 11.83 -9.45
N LEU A 898 3.31 11.63 -8.99
CA LEU A 898 4.60 11.72 -9.72
C LEU A 898 5.29 13.10 -9.86
N SER A 899 6.61 12.98 -10.05
CA SER A 899 7.68 13.93 -10.43
C SER A 899 7.84 15.37 -9.89
N ALA A 900 7.00 15.88 -8.99
CA ALA A 900 7.17 17.23 -8.42
C ALA A 900 8.38 17.38 -7.44
N GLN A 901 9.64 17.20 -7.88
CA GLN A 901 10.84 17.26 -7.02
C GLN A 901 12.09 17.95 -7.59
N ASN A 902 12.31 18.09 -8.91
CA ASN A 902 13.52 18.74 -9.45
C ASN A 902 13.30 19.18 -10.92
N PRO A 903 13.83 20.33 -11.39
CA PRO A 903 13.89 20.61 -12.83
C PRO A 903 14.79 19.57 -13.50
N VAL A 904 14.25 18.86 -14.51
CA VAL A 904 14.96 17.76 -15.19
C VAL A 904 16.17 18.28 -16.01
N PHE A 905 16.06 19.51 -16.50
CA PHE A 905 17.11 20.26 -17.18
C PHE A 905 17.14 21.72 -16.72
N THR A 906 18.29 22.39 -16.85
CA THR A 906 18.47 23.80 -16.46
C THR A 906 18.93 24.66 -17.64
N GLY A 907 18.02 25.44 -18.25
CA GLY A 907 18.37 26.48 -19.23
C GLY A 907 17.23 26.97 -20.13
N ILE A 908 17.26 28.27 -20.44
CA ILE A 908 16.50 29.17 -21.38
C ILE A 908 15.49 28.62 -22.48
N ALA A 909 14.77 27.53 -22.27
CA ALA A 909 13.83 26.88 -23.19
C ALA A 909 12.57 27.70 -23.57
N GLU A 910 12.60 28.35 -24.73
CA GLU A 910 11.59 29.32 -25.18
C GLU A 910 10.17 28.75 -25.39
N ASN A 911 10.03 27.47 -25.76
CA ASN A 911 8.75 26.86 -26.13
C ASN A 911 8.70 25.35 -25.83
N LEU A 912 7.49 24.81 -25.84
CA LEU A 912 7.12 23.47 -25.39
C LEU A 912 6.04 22.86 -26.31
N ALA A 913 6.24 21.61 -26.72
CA ALA A 913 5.26 20.79 -27.43
C ALA A 913 5.14 19.40 -26.77
N ILE A 914 3.97 18.76 -26.88
CA ILE A 914 3.76 17.37 -26.41
C ILE A 914 3.63 16.46 -27.62
N ASP A 915 4.21 15.26 -27.55
CA ASP A 915 4.15 14.26 -28.62
C ASP A 915 2.93 13.31 -28.53
N GLY A 916 2.88 12.33 -29.43
CA GLY A 916 1.83 11.30 -29.44
C GLY A 916 1.86 10.31 -28.27
N SER A 917 2.95 10.30 -27.48
CA SER A 917 3.18 9.46 -26.30
C SER A 917 2.75 10.14 -24.99
N GLY A 918 2.66 11.47 -25.00
CA GLY A 918 2.53 12.31 -23.80
C GLY A 918 3.87 12.84 -23.27
N ASP A 919 4.96 12.67 -24.02
CA ASP A 919 6.29 13.14 -23.65
C ASP A 919 6.49 14.61 -24.08
N ALA A 920 7.20 15.38 -23.27
CA ALA A 920 7.34 16.83 -23.35
C ALA A 920 8.64 17.25 -24.04
N TRP A 921 8.51 17.94 -25.18
CA TRP A 921 9.61 18.34 -26.06
C TRP A 921 9.84 19.86 -26.05
N PHE A 922 11.09 20.29 -25.87
CA PHE A 922 11.46 21.69 -25.68
C PHE A 922 12.87 22.00 -26.24
N VAL A 923 13.14 23.27 -26.57
CA VAL A 923 14.45 23.72 -27.08
C VAL A 923 15.49 23.79 -25.96
N GLN A 924 16.74 23.37 -26.23
CA GLN A 924 17.83 23.35 -25.26
C GLN A 924 18.88 24.49 -25.41
N PRO A 925 19.13 25.31 -24.36
CA PRO A 925 19.56 26.70 -24.54
C PRO A 925 20.85 27.00 -25.27
N SER A 926 21.89 26.62 -24.54
CA SER A 926 23.31 26.80 -24.84
C SER A 926 23.85 25.78 -25.85
N GLY A 927 22.97 24.93 -26.39
CA GLY A 927 23.28 24.00 -27.47
C GLY A 927 22.49 24.25 -28.75
N HIS A 928 21.36 24.99 -28.70
CA HIS A 928 20.42 25.11 -29.82
C HIS A 928 19.99 23.74 -30.39
N ASN A 929 19.77 22.79 -29.48
CA ASN A 929 19.27 21.45 -29.73
C ASN A 929 17.81 21.34 -29.23
N VAL A 930 17.18 20.18 -29.37
CA VAL A 930 15.85 19.89 -28.78
C VAL A 930 15.97 18.68 -27.87
N ALA A 931 15.20 18.65 -26.78
CA ALA A 931 15.18 17.56 -25.81
C ALA A 931 13.77 17.15 -25.40
N GLU A 932 13.65 15.90 -25.01
CA GLU A 932 12.47 15.20 -24.49
C GLU A 932 12.61 15.02 -22.96
N VAL A 933 11.54 15.29 -22.23
CA VAL A 933 11.29 14.80 -20.86
C VAL A 933 10.05 13.94 -20.93
N ARG A 934 10.12 12.70 -20.42
CA ARG A 934 9.00 11.77 -20.54
C ARG A 934 7.93 11.97 -19.48
N GLY A 935 6.74 11.41 -19.71
CA GLY A 935 5.63 11.37 -18.74
C GLY A 935 5.90 10.57 -17.45
N ASP A 936 7.10 10.01 -17.27
CA ASP A 936 7.59 9.50 -15.97
C ASP A 936 8.61 10.44 -15.30
N GLY A 937 8.85 11.61 -15.90
CA GLY A 937 9.86 12.60 -15.53
C GLY A 937 11.31 12.24 -15.89
N SER A 938 11.54 11.14 -16.61
CA SER A 938 12.90 10.76 -17.03
C SER A 938 13.40 11.59 -18.22
N PRO A 939 14.72 11.88 -18.29
CA PRO A 939 15.33 12.45 -19.49
C PRO A 939 15.17 11.52 -20.68
N GLY A 940 14.61 12.05 -21.76
CA GLY A 940 14.35 11.33 -22.99
C GLY A 940 15.45 11.49 -24.04
N VAL A 941 15.06 11.44 -25.31
CA VAL A 941 15.89 11.84 -26.45
C VAL A 941 16.42 13.26 -26.24
N THR A 942 17.72 13.49 -26.46
CA THR A 942 18.31 14.84 -26.44
C THR A 942 19.21 14.98 -27.67
N GLY A 943 18.88 15.93 -28.53
CA GLY A 943 19.59 16.19 -29.77
C GLY A 943 20.99 16.75 -29.58
N GLY A 944 21.84 16.57 -30.59
CA GLY A 944 23.08 17.32 -30.74
C GLY A 944 22.80 18.78 -31.16
N ALA A 945 23.75 19.67 -30.89
CA ALA A 945 23.66 21.09 -31.23
C ALA A 945 23.40 21.34 -32.74
N ILE A 946 22.27 21.96 -33.08
CA ILE A 946 21.89 22.25 -34.48
C ILE A 946 22.73 23.46 -34.93
N THR A 947 23.93 23.16 -35.42
CA THR A 947 25.05 24.12 -35.44
C THR A 947 24.74 25.38 -36.23
N GLY A 948 24.55 26.48 -35.50
CA GLY A 948 24.32 27.84 -36.03
C GLY A 948 22.85 28.29 -36.03
N TYR A 949 21.90 27.36 -35.96
CA TYR A 949 20.48 27.69 -35.85
C TYR A 949 20.10 27.96 -34.39
N SER A 950 18.92 28.51 -34.16
CA SER A 950 18.33 28.68 -32.83
C SER A 950 16.81 28.49 -32.92
N PRO A 951 16.30 27.25 -32.87
CA PRO A 951 14.86 27.01 -32.84
C PRO A 951 14.22 27.73 -31.64
N GLY A 952 12.96 28.16 -31.77
CA GLY A 952 12.22 28.91 -30.75
C GLY A 952 10.74 28.51 -30.62
N TYR A 953 10.17 27.84 -31.64
CA TYR A 953 8.82 27.24 -31.58
C TYR A 953 8.86 25.78 -32.06
N LEU A 954 8.09 24.89 -31.43
CA LEU A 954 8.01 23.46 -31.77
C LEU A 954 6.56 23.04 -32.05
N VAL A 955 6.36 22.17 -33.05
CA VAL A 955 5.09 21.48 -33.32
C VAL A 955 5.36 20.06 -33.85
N PHE A 956 4.37 19.17 -33.74
CA PHE A 956 4.43 17.82 -34.32
C PHE A 956 3.54 17.70 -35.56
N ASP A 957 4.00 16.95 -36.56
CA ASP A 957 3.18 16.52 -37.70
C ASP A 957 2.42 15.22 -37.41
N SER A 958 1.40 14.91 -38.25
CA SER A 958 0.56 13.72 -38.05
C SER A 958 1.27 12.39 -38.39
N GLY A 959 2.56 12.43 -38.74
CA GLY A 959 3.45 11.28 -38.89
C GLY A 959 4.43 11.11 -37.71
N GLY A 960 4.39 11.97 -36.70
CA GLY A 960 5.32 11.95 -35.56
C GLY A 960 6.69 12.57 -35.89
N GLY A 961 6.79 13.36 -36.95
CA GLY A 961 7.94 14.24 -37.19
C GLY A 961 7.80 15.52 -36.36
N ILE A 962 8.90 15.94 -35.71
CA ILE A 962 8.94 17.23 -35.00
C ILE A 962 9.44 18.33 -35.93
N TRP A 963 8.77 19.46 -35.91
CA TRP A 963 9.10 20.66 -36.69
C TRP A 963 9.44 21.81 -35.76
N ALA A 964 10.45 22.58 -36.13
CA ALA A 964 10.94 23.70 -35.35
C ALA A 964 11.06 24.97 -36.22
N ALA A 965 10.49 26.08 -35.76
CA ALA A 965 10.75 27.40 -36.32
C ALA A 965 11.72 28.18 -35.43
N GLY A 966 12.65 28.95 -36.02
CA GLY A 966 13.55 29.81 -35.26
C GLY A 966 14.72 30.35 -36.08
N GLY A 967 15.72 30.93 -35.40
CA GLY A 967 16.81 31.67 -36.03
C GLY A 967 17.74 30.83 -36.94
N ASN A 968 18.20 31.42 -38.04
CA ASN A 968 19.18 30.88 -38.97
C ASN A 968 20.54 31.63 -38.81
N PRO A 969 21.71 30.95 -38.90
CA PRO A 969 23.02 31.58 -38.68
C PRO A 969 23.37 32.71 -39.67
N SER A 970 22.64 32.82 -40.78
CA SER A 970 22.84 33.84 -41.82
C SER A 970 22.18 35.19 -41.50
N GLY A 971 21.51 35.33 -40.36
CA GLY A 971 20.70 36.50 -40.02
C GLY A 971 19.30 36.38 -40.60
N GLY A 972 18.50 35.49 -40.02
CA GLY A 972 17.14 35.19 -40.47
C GLY A 972 16.44 34.22 -39.53
N ALA A 973 15.32 33.67 -40.00
CA ALA A 973 14.58 32.61 -39.33
C ALA A 973 14.03 31.61 -40.35
N ASP A 974 13.81 30.39 -39.92
CA ASP A 974 13.74 29.18 -40.75
C ASP A 974 12.65 28.20 -40.26
N VAL A 975 12.39 27.14 -41.04
CA VAL A 975 11.66 25.96 -40.58
C VAL A 975 12.48 24.69 -40.83
N LEU A 976 12.65 23.93 -39.75
CA LEU A 976 13.46 22.71 -39.70
C LEU A 976 12.54 21.53 -39.37
N GLN A 977 12.80 20.36 -39.97
CA GLN A 977 12.28 19.09 -39.45
C GLN A 977 13.42 18.36 -38.74
N LEU A 978 13.14 17.79 -37.58
CA LEU A 978 14.11 17.02 -36.80
C LEU A 978 13.63 15.57 -36.61
N SER A 979 14.58 14.69 -36.30
CA SER A 979 14.35 13.30 -35.94
C SER A 979 13.88 13.20 -34.49
N THR A 980 12.70 12.63 -34.27
CA THR A 980 12.21 12.25 -32.93
C THR A 980 12.97 11.07 -32.31
N SER A 981 13.89 10.43 -33.04
CA SER A 981 14.68 9.30 -32.53
C SER A 981 16.03 9.71 -31.89
N ASP A 982 16.57 10.87 -32.27
CA ASP A 982 17.89 11.36 -31.84
C ASP A 982 18.03 12.90 -31.79
N GLY A 983 16.95 13.65 -32.01
CA GLY A 983 16.95 15.12 -32.03
C GLY A 983 17.78 15.76 -33.15
N SER A 984 18.25 14.99 -34.14
CA SER A 984 19.09 15.49 -35.23
C SER A 984 18.27 16.19 -36.33
N LEU A 985 18.88 17.14 -37.04
CA LEU A 985 18.29 17.81 -38.20
C LEU A 985 18.10 16.80 -39.35
N THR A 986 16.85 16.48 -39.69
CA THR A 986 16.51 15.62 -40.84
C THR A 986 16.29 16.43 -42.11
N TYR A 987 15.77 17.66 -42.00
CA TYR A 987 15.52 18.54 -43.14
C TYR A 987 15.56 20.04 -42.76
N ASP A 988 16.06 20.86 -43.69
CA ASP A 988 16.16 22.33 -43.63
C ASP A 988 15.41 22.94 -44.82
N ALA A 989 14.40 23.78 -44.56
CA ALA A 989 13.58 24.39 -45.61
C ALA A 989 14.25 25.55 -46.34
N PHE A 990 15.13 26.31 -45.69
CA PHE A 990 15.72 27.53 -46.25
C PHE A 990 17.24 27.62 -46.04
N SER A 991 17.96 26.64 -46.59
CA SER A 991 19.44 26.58 -46.73
C SER A 991 20.17 27.79 -47.36
N SER A 992 19.49 28.92 -47.62
CA SER A 992 20.10 30.18 -48.03
C SER A 992 19.36 31.40 -47.44
N SER A 993 20.12 32.45 -47.15
CA SER A 993 19.74 33.61 -46.33
C SER A 993 18.48 34.38 -46.81
N SER A 994 17.31 33.86 -46.46
CA SER A 994 16.03 34.57 -46.46
C SER A 994 15.52 34.52 -45.03
N GLY A 995 15.53 35.64 -44.30
CA GLY A 995 14.91 35.66 -42.97
C GLY A 995 13.41 35.49 -43.13
N ARG A 996 12.86 34.31 -42.80
CA ARG A 996 11.56 33.88 -43.29
C ARG A 996 10.51 33.30 -42.34
N ILE A 997 10.65 33.32 -41.00
CA ILE A 997 9.51 33.12 -40.07
C ILE A 997 9.54 34.10 -38.86
N SER A 998 8.38 34.52 -38.34
CA SER A 998 8.29 35.33 -37.09
C SER A 998 7.09 35.03 -36.19
N THR A 999 6.39 33.91 -36.41
CA THR A 999 5.17 33.50 -35.69
C THR A 999 5.36 32.12 -35.06
N THR A 1000 4.45 31.69 -34.17
CA THR A 1000 4.32 30.25 -33.90
C THR A 1000 3.97 29.50 -35.20
N LEU A 1001 4.25 28.20 -35.22
CA LEU A 1001 3.73 27.29 -36.24
C LEU A 1001 2.34 26.77 -35.82
N ALA A 1002 1.54 26.38 -36.82
CA ALA A 1002 0.32 25.60 -36.63
C ALA A 1002 0.32 24.41 -37.61
N VAL A 1003 -0.42 23.33 -37.32
CA VAL A 1003 -0.41 22.10 -38.13
C VAL A 1003 -1.84 21.60 -38.38
N ASP A 1004 -2.15 21.21 -39.62
CA ASP A 1004 -3.44 20.58 -39.95
C ASP A 1004 -3.37 19.03 -39.88
N GLY A 1005 -4.55 18.38 -39.92
CA GLY A 1005 -4.67 16.93 -40.04
C GLY A 1005 -4.17 16.33 -41.38
N SER A 1006 -3.45 17.09 -42.20
CA SER A 1006 -2.79 16.66 -43.44
C SER A 1006 -1.26 16.65 -43.35
N SER A 1007 -0.67 17.00 -42.20
CA SER A 1007 0.75 17.35 -42.05
C SER A 1007 1.20 18.53 -42.92
N ASN A 1008 0.30 19.48 -43.21
CA ASN A 1008 0.69 20.81 -43.64
C ASN A 1008 1.06 21.63 -42.39
N ILE A 1009 2.29 22.15 -42.37
CA ILE A 1009 2.75 23.11 -41.37
C ILE A 1009 2.48 24.51 -41.91
N TYR A 1010 1.90 25.38 -41.10
CA TYR A 1010 1.59 26.76 -41.43
C TYR A 1010 2.51 27.68 -40.62
N GLY A 1011 3.24 28.55 -41.31
CA GLY A 1011 4.11 29.54 -40.70
C GLY A 1011 4.09 30.84 -41.50
N CYS A 1012 4.27 31.97 -40.83
CA CYS A 1012 4.15 33.28 -41.45
C CYS A 1012 5.50 33.98 -41.62
N ASP A 1013 5.70 34.62 -42.76
CA ASP A 1013 6.97 35.30 -43.06
C ASP A 1013 7.19 36.59 -42.23
N PRO A 1014 8.41 37.15 -42.10
CA PRO A 1014 8.74 38.29 -41.24
C PRO A 1014 8.39 39.65 -41.83
N THR A 1015 7.76 39.68 -43.01
CA THR A 1015 6.96 40.84 -43.40
C THR A 1015 5.56 40.75 -42.80
N GLY A 1016 5.14 39.55 -42.40
CA GLY A 1016 3.79 39.17 -42.01
C GLY A 1016 2.82 39.07 -43.19
N LEU A 1017 3.30 39.28 -44.42
CA LEU A 1017 2.45 39.45 -45.60
C LEU A 1017 2.36 38.20 -46.48
N ASN A 1018 2.96 37.07 -46.08
CA ASN A 1018 2.77 35.78 -46.73
C ASN A 1018 2.60 34.68 -45.67
N LEU A 1019 1.58 33.86 -45.87
CA LEU A 1019 1.38 32.59 -45.17
C LEU A 1019 2.06 31.49 -45.99
N ASP A 1020 3.17 30.97 -45.48
CA ASP A 1020 3.93 29.90 -46.10
C ASP A 1020 3.46 28.53 -45.54
N VAL A 1021 3.27 27.56 -46.43
CA VAL A 1021 2.75 26.23 -46.10
C VAL A 1021 3.78 25.17 -46.48
N PHE A 1022 4.19 24.36 -45.51
CA PHE A 1022 5.23 23.34 -45.65
C PHE A 1022 4.62 21.94 -45.58
N ASN A 1023 5.11 21.00 -46.38
CA ASN A 1023 4.71 19.59 -46.31
C ASN A 1023 5.88 18.71 -46.75
N ALA A 1024 6.11 17.57 -46.07
CA ALA A 1024 7.07 16.52 -46.42
C ALA A 1024 8.51 17.01 -46.77
N GLY A 1025 8.97 18.09 -46.14
CA GLY A 1025 10.27 18.69 -46.42
C GLY A 1025 10.32 19.53 -47.70
N ALA A 1026 9.34 20.42 -47.90
CA ALA A 1026 9.36 21.50 -48.88
C ALA A 1026 8.34 22.59 -48.54
N VAL A 1027 8.52 23.81 -49.06
CA VAL A 1027 7.43 24.78 -49.21
C VAL A 1027 6.47 24.24 -50.27
N ALA A 1028 5.27 23.83 -49.84
CA ALA A 1028 4.21 23.32 -50.69
C ALA A 1028 3.46 24.45 -51.40
N ASN A 1029 3.17 25.56 -50.68
CA ASN A 1029 2.57 26.78 -51.21
C ASN A 1029 3.02 28.01 -50.41
N SER A 1030 2.83 29.20 -50.98
CA SER A 1030 2.98 30.50 -50.32
C SER A 1030 1.81 31.38 -50.74
N TYR A 1031 1.09 31.94 -49.77
CA TYR A 1031 -0.15 32.69 -50.00
C TYR A 1031 -0.01 34.15 -49.54
N PRO A 1032 -0.04 35.14 -50.45
CA PRO A 1032 0.13 36.54 -50.09
C PRO A 1032 -1.11 37.11 -49.40
N ILE A 1033 -0.91 37.66 -48.21
CA ILE A 1033 -1.93 38.31 -47.38
C ILE A 1033 -2.20 39.72 -47.93
N LYS A 1034 -3.26 39.82 -48.75
CA LYS A 1034 -3.54 40.98 -49.62
C LYS A 1034 -3.92 42.26 -48.87
N THR A 1035 -4.20 42.19 -47.57
CA THR A 1035 -4.78 43.28 -46.75
C THR A 1035 -3.75 44.17 -46.05
N GLN A 1036 -2.44 43.92 -46.25
CA GLN A 1036 -1.33 44.57 -45.53
C GLN A 1036 -1.34 44.36 -44.00
N ARG A 1037 -2.18 43.46 -43.50
CA ARG A 1037 -2.18 42.99 -42.12
C ARG A 1037 -1.10 41.93 -41.97
N ALA A 1038 -0.09 42.22 -41.16
CA ALA A 1038 0.96 41.28 -40.82
C ALA A 1038 0.39 40.20 -39.88
N CYS A 1039 0.48 38.91 -40.21
CA CYS A 1039 0.16 37.83 -39.27
C CYS A 1039 1.05 37.92 -38.02
N GLY A 1040 0.45 37.63 -36.85
CA GLY A 1040 0.96 38.02 -35.54
C GLY A 1040 1.63 36.91 -34.74
N SER A 1041 1.80 37.17 -33.44
CA SER A 1041 2.62 36.38 -32.52
C SER A 1041 2.21 34.92 -32.38
N GLN A 1042 0.92 34.59 -32.50
CA GLN A 1042 0.43 33.22 -32.44
C GLN A 1042 -0.49 32.89 -33.63
N LEU A 1043 -0.36 31.67 -34.15
CA LEU A 1043 -1.26 31.00 -35.07
C LEU A 1043 -1.98 29.84 -34.35
N VAL A 1044 -3.28 29.70 -34.58
CA VAL A 1044 -4.08 28.51 -34.22
C VAL A 1044 -4.99 28.12 -35.39
N LEU A 1045 -5.27 26.83 -35.55
CA LEU A 1045 -6.11 26.29 -36.63
C LEU A 1045 -7.38 25.68 -36.05
N ASP A 1046 -8.52 25.93 -36.69
CA ASP A 1046 -9.55 24.89 -36.69
C ASP A 1046 -9.18 23.81 -37.71
N GLY A 1047 -9.66 22.58 -37.48
CA GLY A 1047 -9.45 21.49 -38.42
C GLY A 1047 -10.45 21.45 -39.60
N GLN A 1048 -11.24 22.51 -39.81
CA GLN A 1048 -11.97 22.73 -41.06
C GLN A 1048 -11.14 23.53 -42.08
N GLY A 1049 -9.99 24.06 -41.63
CA GLY A 1049 -9.00 24.71 -42.48
C GLY A 1049 -9.10 26.23 -42.46
N HIS A 1050 -9.58 26.79 -41.34
CA HIS A 1050 -9.50 28.22 -41.03
C HIS A 1050 -8.37 28.43 -40.03
N LEU A 1051 -7.54 29.44 -40.29
CA LEU A 1051 -6.34 29.80 -39.53
C LEU A 1051 -6.57 31.15 -38.85
N PHE A 1052 -6.56 31.17 -37.52
CA PHE A 1052 -6.70 32.38 -36.72
C PHE A 1052 -5.30 32.85 -36.28
N SER A 1053 -5.03 34.14 -36.46
CA SER A 1053 -3.78 34.78 -36.07
C SER A 1053 -4.03 35.87 -35.02
N VAL A 1054 -3.34 35.77 -33.88
CA VAL A 1054 -3.41 36.73 -32.78
C VAL A 1054 -2.36 37.82 -33.00
N LEU A 1055 -2.79 39.09 -33.16
CA LEU A 1055 -1.88 40.19 -33.43
C LEU A 1055 -1.34 40.86 -32.16
N ASN A 1056 -0.08 40.58 -31.82
CA ASN A 1056 0.74 41.43 -30.98
C ASN A 1056 2.00 41.84 -31.77
N ASN A 1057 2.25 43.14 -31.92
CA ASN A 1057 3.20 43.67 -32.92
C ASN A 1057 4.30 44.54 -32.26
N PRO A 1058 5.54 44.04 -32.13
CA PRO A 1058 6.66 44.85 -31.66
C PRO A 1058 7.06 45.91 -32.72
N SER A 1059 7.51 47.07 -32.27
CA SER A 1059 7.74 48.27 -33.10
C SER A 1059 8.98 48.22 -34.02
N SER A 1060 9.31 47.05 -34.57
CA SER A 1060 10.54 46.76 -35.32
C SER A 1060 10.36 46.62 -36.84
N LEU A 1061 9.14 46.45 -37.36
CA LEU A 1061 8.87 46.31 -38.80
C LEU A 1061 9.09 47.64 -39.56
N PRO A 1062 10.07 47.76 -40.49
CA PRO A 1062 10.39 49.05 -41.11
C PRO A 1062 9.35 49.51 -42.14
N GLY A 1063 8.67 50.62 -41.86
CA GLY A 1063 7.86 51.35 -42.83
C GLY A 1063 6.35 51.07 -42.81
N LEU A 1064 5.88 50.23 -41.89
CA LEU A 1064 4.45 50.06 -41.60
C LEU A 1064 4.12 50.78 -40.27
N GLY A 1065 2.89 51.29 -40.13
CA GLY A 1065 2.46 52.05 -38.95
C GLY A 1065 2.10 51.15 -37.76
N ASN A 1066 1.82 51.76 -36.60
CA ASN A 1066 1.25 51.06 -35.45
C ASN A 1066 -0.08 50.39 -35.85
N PHE A 1067 -0.09 49.06 -35.97
CA PHE A 1067 -1.31 48.30 -36.22
C PHE A 1067 -2.13 48.17 -34.93
N THR A 1068 -3.45 48.34 -35.04
CA THR A 1068 -4.40 47.93 -33.99
C THR A 1068 -4.31 46.41 -33.82
N ALA A 1069 -4.29 45.93 -32.58
CA ALA A 1069 -4.32 44.51 -32.29
C ALA A 1069 -5.73 43.94 -32.51
N ASN A 1070 -5.80 42.87 -33.31
CA ASN A 1070 -7.04 42.16 -33.68
C ASN A 1070 -6.71 40.65 -33.73
N ILE A 1071 -7.73 39.82 -33.95
CA ILE A 1071 -7.56 38.44 -34.42
C ILE A 1071 -7.99 38.40 -35.89
N ASP A 1072 -7.07 38.00 -36.77
CA ASP A 1072 -7.36 37.86 -38.20
C ASP A 1072 -7.52 36.37 -38.55
N GLU A 1073 -8.64 36.03 -39.17
CA GLU A 1073 -8.96 34.69 -39.69
C GLU A 1073 -8.72 34.62 -41.19
N PHE A 1074 -8.06 33.55 -41.63
CA PHE A 1074 -7.72 33.25 -43.01
C PHE A 1074 -8.19 31.84 -43.38
N THR A 1075 -8.53 31.60 -44.64
CA THR A 1075 -8.48 30.22 -45.16
C THR A 1075 -7.04 29.71 -45.08
N THR A 1076 -6.87 28.39 -45.02
CA THR A 1076 -5.58 27.71 -45.26
C THR A 1076 -4.96 28.01 -46.64
N GLY A 1077 -5.68 28.68 -47.54
CA GLY A 1077 -5.18 29.32 -48.77
C GLY A 1077 -4.83 30.81 -48.64
N GLY A 1078 -4.57 31.30 -47.43
CA GLY A 1078 -4.15 32.67 -47.09
C GLY A 1078 -5.13 33.78 -47.50
N THR A 1079 -6.41 33.45 -47.72
CA THR A 1079 -7.44 34.45 -48.02
C THR A 1079 -8.14 34.84 -46.74
N LEU A 1080 -8.01 36.12 -46.33
CA LEU A 1080 -8.68 36.66 -45.13
C LEU A 1080 -10.21 36.49 -45.25
N ILE A 1081 -10.80 35.83 -44.25
CA ILE A 1081 -12.25 35.58 -44.10
C ILE A 1081 -12.87 36.68 -43.23
N SER A 1082 -12.29 36.89 -42.04
CA SER A 1082 -12.62 37.98 -41.10
C SER A 1082 -12.68 39.37 -41.78
N PRO A 1083 -13.49 40.32 -41.23
CA PRO A 1083 -13.87 41.53 -41.94
C PRO A 1083 -12.67 42.38 -42.39
N GLN A 1084 -12.59 42.60 -43.71
CA GLN A 1084 -11.43 43.12 -44.47
C GLN A 1084 -10.79 44.42 -43.91
N THR A 1085 -11.52 45.22 -43.14
CA THR A 1085 -11.03 46.46 -42.52
C THR A 1085 -10.47 46.25 -41.11
N ASN A 1086 -11.06 45.35 -40.31
CA ASN A 1086 -10.91 45.32 -38.85
C ASN A 1086 -10.41 43.98 -38.28
N GLY A 1087 -10.84 42.83 -38.81
CA GLY A 1087 -10.67 41.53 -38.13
C GLY A 1087 -11.59 41.39 -36.90
N TYR A 1088 -11.48 40.30 -36.15
CA TYR A 1088 -12.18 40.10 -34.88
C TYR A 1088 -11.42 40.84 -33.77
N THR A 1089 -11.86 42.05 -33.39
CA THR A 1089 -11.06 42.96 -32.56
C THR A 1089 -11.27 42.85 -31.05
N GLY A 1090 -12.14 41.94 -30.58
CA GLY A 1090 -12.65 41.90 -29.20
C GLY A 1090 -13.39 43.18 -28.75
N THR A 1091 -13.59 44.13 -29.66
CA THR A 1091 -13.95 45.53 -29.38
C THR A 1091 -14.85 46.13 -30.47
N SER A 1092 -15.42 45.31 -31.36
CA SER A 1092 -16.23 45.77 -32.51
C SER A 1092 -17.65 46.22 -32.15
N SER A 1093 -17.99 46.28 -30.86
CA SER A 1093 -19.14 47.02 -30.34
C SER A 1093 -18.75 47.80 -29.09
N THR A 1094 -19.45 48.92 -28.86
CA THR A 1094 -19.36 49.84 -27.71
C THR A 1094 -19.94 49.24 -26.41
N GLU A 1095 -19.73 47.94 -26.24
CA GLU A 1095 -20.19 47.08 -25.14
C GLU A 1095 -19.00 46.33 -24.49
N THR A 1096 -17.76 46.80 -24.70
CA THR A 1096 -16.67 46.47 -23.78
C THR A 1096 -17.15 46.74 -22.36
N PRO A 1097 -17.06 45.81 -21.39
CA PRO A 1097 -17.39 46.08 -20.00
C PRO A 1097 -16.41 47.11 -19.47
N THR A 1098 -16.81 48.38 -19.55
CA THR A 1098 -15.92 49.49 -19.22
C THR A 1098 -15.75 49.56 -17.70
N LEU A 1099 -14.51 49.43 -17.24
CA LEU A 1099 -14.11 49.38 -15.83
C LEU A 1099 -14.22 50.76 -15.12
N ILE A 1100 -15.27 51.53 -15.40
CA ILE A 1100 -15.46 52.95 -15.01
C ILE A 1100 -15.50 53.15 -13.49
N THR A 1101 -15.74 52.09 -12.70
CA THR A 1101 -15.65 52.12 -11.24
C THR A 1101 -14.22 52.29 -10.71
N ASP A 1102 -13.18 52.02 -11.50
CA ASP A 1102 -11.79 52.34 -11.18
C ASP A 1102 -11.22 53.40 -12.15
N PRO A 1103 -10.95 54.64 -11.69
CA PRO A 1103 -10.49 55.73 -12.54
C PRO A 1103 -9.04 55.60 -13.03
N ASN A 1104 -8.33 54.50 -12.71
CA ASN A 1104 -6.96 54.27 -13.16
C ASN A 1104 -6.86 53.56 -14.53
N PHE A 1105 -7.95 52.98 -15.06
CA PHE A 1105 -7.95 52.26 -16.34
C PHE A 1105 -8.23 53.19 -17.52
N THR A 1106 -7.29 53.29 -18.46
CA THR A 1106 -7.42 54.10 -19.69
C THR A 1106 -7.48 53.20 -20.93
N SER A 1107 -8.68 52.88 -21.39
CA SER A 1107 -8.91 51.88 -22.46
C SER A 1107 -8.41 52.30 -23.84
N SER A 1108 -7.41 51.58 -24.34
CA SER A 1108 -7.08 51.39 -25.76
C SER A 1108 -7.61 50.00 -26.19
N PRO A 1109 -7.87 49.72 -27.49
CA PRO A 1109 -8.10 48.35 -27.95
C PRO A 1109 -7.05 47.37 -27.42
N VAL A 1110 -7.53 46.20 -27.00
CA VAL A 1110 -6.91 45.32 -26.01
C VAL A 1110 -6.20 44.16 -26.73
N PRO A 1111 -4.86 44.15 -26.85
CA PRO A 1111 -4.15 43.10 -27.58
C PRO A 1111 -4.35 41.70 -27.00
N GLY A 1112 -4.62 40.73 -27.88
CA GLY A 1112 -4.50 39.32 -27.54
C GLY A 1112 -3.04 38.93 -27.33
N ILE A 1113 -2.75 38.19 -26.26
CA ILE A 1113 -1.40 37.71 -25.92
C ILE A 1113 -1.25 36.19 -26.08
N SER A 1114 -2.35 35.43 -26.05
CA SER A 1114 -2.39 34.01 -26.44
C SER A 1114 -3.81 33.60 -26.86
N ALA A 1115 -3.93 32.52 -27.64
CA ALA A 1115 -5.22 31.89 -27.97
C ALA A 1115 -5.14 30.36 -28.01
N ALA A 1116 -6.30 29.71 -27.92
CA ALA A 1116 -6.51 28.29 -28.17
C ALA A 1116 -7.94 28.06 -28.69
N ILE A 1117 -8.22 26.90 -29.26
CA ILE A 1117 -9.56 26.51 -29.72
C ILE A 1117 -10.00 25.31 -28.87
N ASP A 1118 -11.23 25.35 -28.36
CA ASP A 1118 -11.74 24.32 -27.47
C ASP A 1118 -12.33 23.10 -28.21
N GLY A 1119 -12.77 22.10 -27.45
CA GLY A 1119 -13.46 20.94 -28.00
C GLY A 1119 -14.80 21.24 -28.70
N SER A 1120 -15.30 22.46 -28.57
CA SER A 1120 -16.51 22.98 -29.20
C SER A 1120 -16.22 23.78 -30.47
N GLY A 1121 -14.95 24.08 -30.79
CA GLY A 1121 -14.56 24.98 -31.89
C GLY A 1121 -14.58 26.47 -31.52
N ASN A 1122 -14.92 26.82 -30.29
CA ASN A 1122 -14.89 28.20 -29.83
C ASN A 1122 -13.44 28.64 -29.64
N LEU A 1123 -13.09 29.83 -30.15
CA LEU A 1123 -11.76 30.41 -29.98
C LEU A 1123 -11.71 31.14 -28.64
N TRP A 1124 -10.83 30.71 -27.76
CA TRP A 1124 -10.52 31.37 -26.49
C TRP A 1124 -9.28 32.24 -26.67
N VAL A 1125 -9.35 33.50 -26.25
CA VAL A 1125 -8.24 34.48 -26.37
C VAL A 1125 -8.02 35.21 -25.05
N LEU A 1126 -6.77 35.20 -24.60
CA LEU A 1126 -6.32 35.95 -23.43
C LEU A 1126 -5.95 37.36 -23.89
N ASN A 1127 -6.71 38.35 -23.41
CA ASN A 1127 -6.61 39.74 -23.82
C ASN A 1127 -5.98 40.61 -22.72
N ALA A 1128 -5.11 41.52 -23.14
CA ALA A 1128 -4.27 42.32 -22.26
C ALA A 1128 -4.56 43.82 -22.32
N ASP A 1129 -4.87 44.42 -21.18
CA ASP A 1129 -5.07 45.85 -21.03
C ASP A 1129 -3.76 46.64 -21.15
N SER A 1130 -3.90 47.95 -21.29
CA SER A 1130 -2.79 48.91 -21.38
C SER A 1130 -2.73 49.77 -20.13
N PHE A 1131 -1.71 49.57 -19.28
CA PHE A 1131 -1.52 50.34 -18.06
C PHE A 1131 -0.29 51.24 -18.19
N GLY A 1132 -0.45 52.34 -18.92
CA GLY A 1132 0.65 53.23 -19.32
C GLY A 1132 1.39 52.66 -20.54
N SER A 1133 2.71 52.50 -20.42
CA SER A 1133 3.56 51.95 -21.51
C SER A 1133 3.62 50.42 -21.56
N ASN A 1134 2.90 49.73 -20.68
CA ASN A 1134 3.07 48.30 -20.42
C ASN A 1134 1.73 47.56 -20.55
N VAL A 1135 1.78 46.33 -21.05
CA VAL A 1135 0.64 45.48 -21.39
C VAL A 1135 0.39 44.48 -20.25
N ARG A 1136 -0.88 44.21 -19.91
CA ARG A 1136 -1.28 43.29 -18.82
C ARG A 1136 -2.47 42.40 -19.18
N GLY A 1137 -2.29 41.10 -19.31
CA GLY A 1137 -3.41 40.16 -19.42
C GLY A 1137 -4.33 40.26 -18.20
N ASN A 1138 -5.63 40.47 -18.43
CA ASN A 1138 -6.65 40.65 -17.37
C ASN A 1138 -8.07 40.23 -17.79
N SER A 1139 -8.28 39.85 -19.06
CA SER A 1139 -9.58 39.42 -19.60
C SER A 1139 -9.41 38.16 -20.45
N LEU A 1140 -10.34 37.22 -20.33
CA LEU A 1140 -10.45 36.04 -21.20
C LEU A 1140 -11.71 36.20 -22.04
N VAL A 1141 -11.64 35.96 -23.34
CA VAL A 1141 -12.79 36.08 -24.25
C VAL A 1141 -12.95 34.79 -25.04
N GLU A 1142 -14.17 34.26 -25.04
CA GLU A 1142 -14.61 33.15 -25.88
C GLU A 1142 -15.37 33.71 -27.09
N TYR A 1143 -14.92 33.42 -28.30
CA TYR A 1143 -15.60 33.76 -29.54
C TYR A 1143 -16.35 32.52 -30.05
N ILE A 1144 -17.67 32.63 -30.10
CA ILE A 1144 -18.57 31.51 -30.39
C ILE A 1144 -18.93 31.49 -31.87
N GLY A 1145 -18.76 30.33 -32.50
CA GLY A 1145 -19.19 30.04 -33.88
C GLY A 1145 -18.25 30.48 -35.01
N ILE A 1146 -17.14 31.17 -34.72
CA ILE A 1146 -16.26 31.77 -35.74
C ILE A 1146 -15.53 30.78 -36.67
N GLY A 1147 -15.54 29.50 -36.31
CA GLY A 1147 -15.06 28.38 -37.09
C GLY A 1147 -15.62 27.13 -36.46
N ALA A 1148 -16.20 26.23 -37.25
CA ALA A 1148 -16.67 24.96 -36.69
C ALA A 1148 -15.46 24.02 -36.49
N PRO A 1149 -15.43 23.19 -35.43
CA PRO A 1149 -14.25 22.45 -35.05
C PRO A 1149 -13.94 21.33 -36.03
N VAL A 1150 -12.68 20.91 -35.97
CA VAL A 1150 -12.42 19.48 -35.78
C VAL A 1150 -11.51 19.35 -34.57
N ILE A 1151 -11.99 18.77 -33.47
CA ILE A 1151 -11.07 18.05 -32.59
C ILE A 1151 -10.45 16.96 -33.46
N THR A 1152 -9.15 17.03 -33.70
CA THR A 1152 -8.39 15.89 -34.20
C THR A 1152 -7.79 15.22 -32.96
N PRO A 1153 -8.35 14.09 -32.46
CA PRO A 1153 -7.67 13.36 -31.40
C PRO A 1153 -6.41 12.76 -32.03
N ALA A 1154 -5.24 13.16 -31.51
CA ALA A 1154 -3.95 12.69 -32.04
C ALA A 1154 -3.86 11.15 -32.10
N SER A 1155 -4.55 10.49 -31.17
CA SER A 1155 -4.72 9.04 -31.06
C SER A 1155 -5.47 8.37 -32.21
N THR A 1156 -6.54 8.98 -32.75
CA THR A 1156 -7.39 8.30 -33.74
C THR A 1156 -6.65 8.08 -35.07
N ALA A 1157 -5.80 9.04 -35.45
CA ALA A 1157 -4.93 8.95 -36.62
C ALA A 1157 -3.91 7.80 -36.49
N LEU A 1158 -3.39 7.60 -35.28
CA LEU A 1158 -2.38 6.57 -34.96
C LEU A 1158 -2.96 5.15 -34.94
N ALA A 1159 -4.23 4.97 -34.57
CA ALA A 1159 -4.81 3.64 -34.33
C ALA A 1159 -5.12 2.81 -35.59
N ASN A 1160 -5.51 3.45 -36.71
CA ASN A 1160 -6.15 2.75 -37.84
C ASN A 1160 -5.39 2.81 -39.19
N GLY A 1161 -4.28 3.55 -39.30
CA GLY A 1161 -3.38 3.50 -40.47
C GLY A 1161 -3.97 4.00 -41.80
N LEU A 1162 -4.97 4.89 -41.76
CA LEU A 1162 -5.72 5.37 -42.93
C LEU A 1162 -5.35 6.79 -43.40
N LEU A 1163 -4.05 7.09 -43.52
CA LEU A 1163 -3.58 8.22 -44.34
C LEU A 1163 -3.79 7.92 -45.84
N GLY A 1164 -5.05 8.00 -46.28
CA GLY A 1164 -5.44 7.67 -47.67
C GLY A 1164 -6.85 8.07 -48.09
N VAL A 1165 -7.82 8.17 -47.15
CA VAL A 1165 -9.16 8.74 -47.40
C VAL A 1165 -9.55 9.55 -46.16
N ARG A 1166 -9.94 10.82 -46.36
CA ARG A 1166 -10.38 11.74 -45.30
C ARG A 1166 -11.84 11.46 -44.87
N PRO A 1167 -12.29 11.99 -43.72
CA PRO A 1167 -13.71 12.04 -43.34
C PRO A 1167 -14.62 12.71 -44.39
#